data_AF-A0A975HU00-F1
#
_entry.id   AF-A0A975HU00-F1
#
_cell.length_a   1.000
_cell.length_b   1.000
_cell.length_c   1.000
_cell.angle_alpha   90.00
_cell.angle_beta   90.00
_cell.angle_gamma   90.00
#
_symmetry.space_group_name_H-M   'P 1'
#
loop_
_entity.id
_entity.type
_entity.pdbx_description
1 polymer ?
#
loop_
_entity_poly.entity_id
_entity_poly.type
_entity_poly.pdbx_seq_one_letter_code
_entity_poly.pdbx_strand_id
1 'polypeptide(L)'
;MTSTHHVNREAGRRPRQVPANGRWRAAAALALAGAAALVSATASQAASLADAPVFSRSSILGNVALALSVEWPTAERAAYPGTNDYTSATTYKGYFDPNKCYQYQYDATVQANRYFYPAAVATNRTCVAMWSGNFLNWAATQTIDPFRLVMTGGFRVRDELNLTVLQKANHPATGQLYPNKSLPAAAIAGATPFGARAAFNTRINGAGFDMVFTVSGAVGAISGAVPATTDFNPANALVNATVYRIPIRVKVCDPTAPGGVETNCKQYGSNWKPEGMMQQYSQRLRFSALGYLNQSGNDRDGAVLRARMKFVGPTYPVPGAPNATNAAAEWDPNTGIFVTNPDTADAAATNLAYVPATAVSNSGVANYLNKFGQLFPANGYKGNDPVGELYYAAQRYFRNVGEVPEWNTLRPTTTVDRALDGFPVVRTWDDPIQYSCQKNFILGIGDIYTHADKNVPGATGATLEPAKPASVTSDTVVDGQAATNLAFALQGLAAPNANNYSGRNNSAAMVGLAYWANVNDIRPDVPNVAKTQGKQTIQTLWVDVLEQPFVNNNQFYLTAKYGGFIPPATPPYSFANTTALPDTWWWTSGEYVTGAIKRPDNYFTAGNPDQMITGLTQAFRRINSLSSAFTTSFSTSLPQVALIGTASFGAQYDASNWTGEVVGSEINFTVDGTPSTVERWRATTKLAAQLAGTGWNTARRVATWNGANGIPFRHASLTAAQQASLNTSYRPLVDDGADYLNYLRGERTHETDSTVTGSSRAYRARERLLGDIVGSAARPVGPPSLPLVDDLDNTGYSTFKDTYKTRPTVVYVGANDGMVHAFNGALTGATAGQELFAYVPSPTFAGPSSPSMPEVNGLAALGNPDYDHHYLVNGTPTNHDVDFTRTWNGSAIGTGAPNWRSLLIGGLGKGGALVLCP
;
A
#
# COMPACT_ATOMS: atom_id res chain seq x y z
N MET A 1 17.97 54.35 -66.85
CA MET A 1 16.67 54.82 -67.38
C MET A 1 15.78 55.06 -66.15
N THR A 2 15.96 56.23 -65.52
CA THR A 2 15.00 57.38 -65.43
C THR A 2 13.86 57.11 -64.43
N SER A 3 13.98 57.56 -63.16
CA SER A 3 13.51 58.85 -62.57
C SER A 3 11.97 58.89 -62.43
N THR A 4 11.27 59.47 -61.45
CA THR A 4 11.52 60.34 -60.27
C THR A 4 10.19 60.44 -59.48
N HIS A 5 10.26 60.84 -58.20
CA HIS A 5 9.15 61.28 -57.35
C HIS A 5 8.27 62.42 -57.92
N HIS A 6 7.02 62.55 -57.46
CA HIS A 6 6.44 63.84 -57.01
C HIS A 6 5.17 63.71 -56.14
N VAL A 7 4.96 64.73 -55.30
CA VAL A 7 4.08 64.92 -54.13
C VAL A 7 2.98 65.96 -54.45
N ASN A 8 1.84 65.99 -53.70
CA ASN A 8 1.02 67.16 -53.24
C ASN A 8 -0.46 66.76 -53.00
N ARG A 9 -1.34 67.33 -52.15
CA ARG A 9 -1.35 68.27 -51.00
C ARG A 9 -2.81 68.36 -50.46
N GLU A 10 -2.96 68.52 -49.14
CA GLU A 10 -3.91 69.36 -48.35
C GLU A 10 -5.47 69.34 -48.47
N ALA A 11 -6.10 68.98 -47.32
CA ALA A 11 -7.05 69.73 -46.46
C ALA A 11 -8.50 70.12 -46.88
N GLY A 12 -9.48 69.55 -46.15
CA GLY A 12 -10.43 70.30 -45.28
C GLY A 12 -11.83 70.68 -45.80
N ARG A 13 -12.91 70.11 -45.20
CA ARG A 13 -14.12 70.80 -44.66
C ARG A 13 -15.28 69.83 -44.30
N ARG A 14 -15.75 69.91 -43.04
CA ARG A 14 -17.16 69.68 -42.59
C ARG A 14 -17.88 71.07 -42.61
N PRO A 15 -19.24 71.26 -42.66
CA PRO A 15 -20.23 70.66 -41.71
C PRO A 15 -21.74 70.51 -42.12
N ARG A 16 -22.51 69.76 -41.29
CA ARG A 16 -23.96 69.85 -40.84
C ARG A 16 -25.12 69.83 -41.90
N GLN A 17 -26.37 69.31 -41.69
CA GLN A 17 -27.19 68.80 -40.56
C GLN A 17 -28.53 68.15 -41.04
N VAL A 18 -29.06 67.12 -40.31
CA VAL A 18 -30.49 66.81 -39.89
C VAL A 18 -31.50 66.25 -40.96
N PRO A 19 -32.60 65.48 -40.66
CA PRO A 19 -33.23 65.06 -39.38
C PRO A 19 -33.57 63.56 -39.16
N ALA A 20 -34.05 63.30 -37.94
CA ALA A 20 -34.60 62.08 -37.38
C ALA A 20 -36.04 61.76 -37.83
N ASN A 21 -36.31 60.48 -38.12
CA ASN A 21 -37.52 59.70 -37.75
C ASN A 21 -37.48 58.34 -38.46
N GLY A 22 -37.16 57.26 -37.74
CA GLY A 22 -37.16 55.92 -38.35
C GLY A 22 -36.57 54.75 -37.55
N ARG A 23 -36.37 54.87 -36.22
CA ARG A 23 -35.67 53.84 -35.41
C ARG A 23 -36.54 53.05 -34.42
N TRP A 24 -37.85 52.92 -34.66
CA TRP A 24 -38.76 52.23 -33.73
C TRP A 24 -39.57 51.07 -34.32
N ARG A 25 -39.19 50.51 -35.48
CA ARG A 25 -39.86 49.30 -36.03
C ARG A 25 -38.95 48.13 -36.42
N ALA A 26 -37.63 48.28 -36.35
CA ALA A 26 -36.69 47.16 -36.57
C ALA A 26 -36.31 46.42 -35.27
N ALA A 27 -36.60 46.99 -34.08
CA ALA A 27 -36.21 46.41 -32.79
C ALA A 27 -37.18 45.35 -32.25
N ALA A 28 -38.41 45.27 -32.74
CA ALA A 28 -39.42 44.34 -32.23
C ALA A 28 -39.41 42.95 -32.90
N ALA A 29 -38.92 42.85 -34.15
CA ALA A 29 -38.90 41.58 -34.88
C ALA A 29 -37.67 40.70 -34.59
N LEU A 30 -36.55 41.28 -34.16
CA LEU A 30 -35.36 40.51 -33.71
C LEU A 30 -35.48 40.00 -32.27
N ALA A 31 -36.38 40.57 -31.46
CA ALA A 31 -36.56 40.18 -30.05
C ALA A 31 -37.38 38.88 -29.88
N LEU A 32 -38.25 38.53 -30.85
CA LEU A 32 -39.09 37.32 -30.77
C LEU A 32 -38.46 36.08 -31.42
N ALA A 33 -37.49 36.23 -32.33
CA ALA A 33 -36.74 35.08 -32.87
C ALA A 33 -35.57 34.65 -31.95
N GLY A 34 -35.07 35.55 -31.09
CA GLY A 34 -34.03 35.23 -30.10
C GLY A 34 -34.55 34.56 -28.82
N ALA A 35 -35.83 34.73 -28.49
CA ALA A 35 -36.42 34.20 -27.25
C ALA A 35 -36.90 32.73 -27.37
N ALA A 36 -37.15 32.22 -28.57
CA ALA A 36 -37.59 30.83 -28.79
C ALA A 36 -36.42 29.83 -28.95
N ALA A 37 -35.18 30.30 -29.14
CA ALA A 37 -33.98 29.45 -29.19
C ALA A 37 -33.32 29.22 -27.81
N LEU A 38 -33.88 29.79 -26.73
CA LEU A 38 -33.34 29.71 -25.36
C LEU A 38 -34.08 28.72 -24.45
N VAL A 39 -35.05 27.94 -24.96
CA VAL A 39 -35.80 26.94 -24.16
C VAL A 39 -35.57 25.51 -24.66
N SER A 40 -34.47 25.25 -25.35
CA SER A 40 -34.07 23.89 -25.76
C SER A 40 -32.57 23.69 -25.62
N ALA A 41 -31.98 24.15 -24.52
CA ALA A 41 -30.73 23.58 -24.06
C ALA A 41 -31.05 22.20 -23.48
N THR A 42 -31.11 21.19 -24.34
CA THR A 42 -30.87 19.81 -23.92
C THR A 42 -29.63 19.81 -23.05
N ALA A 43 -29.75 19.26 -21.84
CA ALA A 43 -28.68 19.12 -20.87
C ALA A 43 -27.35 18.83 -21.59
N SER A 44 -26.46 19.83 -21.63
CA SER A 44 -25.08 19.57 -21.99
C SER A 44 -24.59 18.56 -20.96
N GLN A 45 -24.25 17.35 -21.42
CA GLN A 45 -23.51 16.39 -20.64
C GLN A 45 -22.38 17.15 -19.96
N ALA A 46 -22.40 17.20 -18.62
CA ALA A 46 -21.29 17.75 -17.88
C ALA A 46 -20.06 16.94 -18.31
N ALA A 47 -19.12 17.57 -19.01
CA ALA A 47 -17.86 16.94 -19.30
C ALA A 47 -17.25 16.58 -17.94
N SER A 48 -17.07 15.28 -17.68
CA SER A 48 -16.43 14.83 -16.45
C SER A 48 -15.00 15.36 -16.46
N LEU A 49 -14.73 16.39 -15.66
CA LEU A 49 -13.37 16.83 -15.40
C LEU A 49 -12.67 15.69 -14.69
N ALA A 50 -11.48 15.30 -15.15
CA ALA A 50 -10.75 14.22 -14.52
C ALA A 50 -10.44 14.57 -13.05
N ASP A 51 -10.97 13.77 -12.13
CA ASP A 51 -10.79 13.86 -10.66
C ASP A 51 -9.39 13.47 -10.19
N ALA A 52 -8.52 13.09 -11.12
CA ALA A 52 -7.13 12.71 -10.85
C ALA A 52 -6.17 13.48 -11.77
N PRO A 53 -4.98 13.87 -11.28
CA PRO A 53 -3.98 14.57 -12.08
C PRO A 53 -3.49 13.70 -13.26
N VAL A 54 -3.12 14.31 -14.39
CA VAL A 54 -2.52 13.57 -15.53
C VAL A 54 -1.27 12.80 -15.09
N PHE A 55 -0.52 13.38 -14.12
CA PHE A 55 0.67 12.76 -13.53
C PHE A 55 0.38 11.80 -12.36
N SER A 56 -0.82 11.81 -11.78
CA SER A 56 -1.19 10.79 -10.77
C SER A 56 -1.67 9.50 -11.44
N ARG A 57 -2.23 9.62 -12.65
CA ARG A 57 -2.47 8.48 -13.53
C ARG A 57 -1.17 7.96 -14.15
N SER A 58 -0.04 8.62 -13.95
CA SER A 58 1.30 8.16 -14.37
C SER A 58 2.18 7.69 -13.21
N SER A 59 1.63 7.40 -12.03
CA SER A 59 2.44 6.73 -10.99
C SER A 59 2.90 5.39 -11.54
N ILE A 60 4.21 5.17 -11.55
CA ILE A 60 4.78 3.93 -12.09
C ILE A 60 4.58 2.86 -11.04
N LEU A 61 3.65 1.96 -11.33
CA LEU A 61 3.12 0.92 -10.44
C LEU A 61 4.20 -0.10 -10.10
N GLY A 62 4.25 -0.58 -8.85
CA GLY A 62 5.28 -1.52 -8.43
C GLY A 62 5.05 -2.94 -8.97
N ASN A 63 6.12 -3.72 -9.08
CA ASN A 63 6.07 -5.15 -9.38
C ASN A 63 6.52 -5.96 -8.16
N VAL A 64 5.80 -7.02 -7.82
CA VAL A 64 6.15 -7.96 -6.74
C VAL A 64 6.28 -9.37 -7.31
N ALA A 65 7.46 -9.97 -7.20
CA ALA A 65 7.64 -11.40 -7.44
C ALA A 65 7.60 -12.16 -6.11
N LEU A 66 6.68 -13.10 -5.98
CA LEU A 66 6.63 -14.01 -4.85
C LEU A 66 7.65 -15.12 -5.06
N ALA A 67 8.64 -15.22 -4.20
CA ALA A 67 9.63 -16.30 -4.18
C ALA A 67 9.25 -17.29 -3.06
N LEU A 68 8.37 -18.24 -3.41
CA LEU A 68 7.74 -19.13 -2.42
C LEU A 68 8.60 -20.37 -2.19
N SER A 69 9.52 -20.32 -1.21
CA SER A 69 10.29 -21.49 -0.77
C SER A 69 9.46 -22.37 0.16
N VAL A 70 8.46 -23.05 -0.40
CA VAL A 70 7.55 -23.84 0.41
C VAL A 70 7.90 -25.32 0.35
N GLU A 71 8.59 -25.77 1.40
CA GLU A 71 8.82 -27.17 1.74
C GLU A 71 8.14 -27.56 3.06
N TRP A 72 8.27 -28.83 3.45
CA TRP A 72 7.52 -29.38 4.59
C TRP A 72 7.74 -28.63 5.92
N PRO A 73 8.93 -28.10 6.29
CA PRO A 73 9.07 -27.28 7.49
C PRO A 73 8.34 -25.94 7.37
N THR A 74 8.48 -25.28 6.21
CA THR A 74 7.84 -23.99 5.93
C THR A 74 6.32 -24.04 6.04
N ALA A 75 5.69 -25.12 5.54
CA ALA A 75 4.24 -25.28 5.54
C ALA A 75 3.67 -25.93 6.80
N GLU A 76 4.39 -26.85 7.45
CA GLU A 76 3.83 -27.70 8.52
C GLU A 76 4.13 -27.20 9.94
N ARG A 77 5.03 -26.23 10.13
CA ARG A 77 5.36 -25.70 11.45
C ARG A 77 4.16 -25.06 12.16
N ALA A 78 4.04 -25.28 13.47
CA ALA A 78 3.10 -24.56 14.31
C ALA A 78 3.43 -23.07 14.41
N ALA A 79 2.45 -22.20 14.15
CA ALA A 79 2.60 -20.76 14.39
C ALA A 79 2.82 -20.45 15.88
N TYR A 80 2.29 -21.30 16.77
CA TYR A 80 2.44 -21.22 18.21
C TYR A 80 3.05 -22.52 18.74
N PRO A 81 4.37 -22.60 18.98
CA PRO A 81 5.07 -23.85 19.27
C PRO A 81 4.91 -24.36 20.71
N GLY A 82 4.31 -23.58 21.62
CA GLY A 82 4.08 -24.01 23.00
C GLY A 82 3.11 -25.19 23.11
N THR A 83 3.37 -26.08 24.07
CA THR A 83 2.62 -27.35 24.24
C THR A 83 1.50 -27.24 25.25
N ASN A 84 1.67 -26.44 26.30
CA ASN A 84 0.73 -26.30 27.42
C ASN A 84 0.62 -24.85 27.94
N ASP A 85 0.96 -23.88 27.10
CA ASP A 85 1.11 -22.47 27.44
C ASP A 85 -0.09 -21.59 27.04
N TYR A 86 -1.22 -22.19 26.65
CA TYR A 86 -2.41 -21.44 26.28
C TYR A 86 -2.92 -20.59 27.45
N THR A 87 -3.17 -19.32 27.16
CA THR A 87 -3.86 -18.39 28.06
C THR A 87 -4.81 -17.48 27.28
N SER A 88 -5.99 -17.19 27.83
CA SER A 88 -6.94 -16.25 27.23
C SER A 88 -6.48 -14.78 27.28
N ALA A 89 -5.46 -14.48 28.10
CA ALA A 89 -4.85 -13.15 28.17
C ALA A 89 -4.03 -12.81 26.91
N THR A 90 -3.43 -13.82 26.27
CA THR A 90 -2.69 -13.67 25.02
C THR A 90 -3.65 -13.73 23.83
N THR A 91 -3.43 -12.87 22.84
CA THR A 91 -4.15 -12.95 21.56
C THR A 91 -3.39 -13.89 20.63
N TYR A 92 -4.06 -14.94 20.18
CA TYR A 92 -3.58 -15.83 19.12
C TYR A 92 -4.38 -15.53 17.85
N LYS A 93 -3.68 -15.14 16.77
CA LYS A 93 -4.26 -14.85 15.46
C LYS A 93 -4.08 -16.02 14.50
N GLY A 94 -5.06 -16.16 13.62
CA GLY A 94 -5.16 -17.21 12.60
C GLY A 94 -6.43 -16.95 11.80
N TYR A 95 -7.05 -18.00 11.25
CA TYR A 95 -8.31 -17.86 10.51
C TYR A 95 -9.53 -17.60 11.41
N PHE A 96 -9.46 -17.92 12.70
CA PHE A 96 -10.55 -17.63 13.64
C PHE A 96 -10.38 -16.22 14.20
N ASP A 97 -11.48 -15.50 14.43
CA ASP A 97 -11.46 -14.25 15.17
C ASP A 97 -11.25 -14.58 16.67
N PRO A 98 -10.16 -14.11 17.30
CA PRO A 98 -9.90 -14.41 18.72
C PRO A 98 -10.95 -13.85 19.67
N ASN A 99 -11.76 -12.89 19.22
CA ASN A 99 -12.83 -12.26 20.00
C ASN A 99 -14.22 -12.84 19.68
N LYS A 100 -14.31 -13.96 18.96
CA LYS A 100 -15.57 -14.68 18.70
C LYS A 100 -15.56 -16.08 19.31
N CYS A 101 -16.77 -16.54 19.64
CA CYS A 101 -17.08 -17.89 20.05
C CYS A 101 -17.71 -18.65 18.90
N TYR A 102 -17.36 -19.92 18.75
CA TYR A 102 -17.71 -20.75 17.61
C TYR A 102 -18.47 -22.00 18.05
N GLN A 103 -19.48 -22.34 17.26
CA GLN A 103 -20.07 -23.68 17.25
C GLN A 103 -19.56 -24.44 16.04
N TYR A 104 -19.71 -25.77 16.06
CA TYR A 104 -19.25 -26.63 14.99
C TYR A 104 -20.43 -27.27 14.28
N GLN A 105 -20.49 -27.10 12.96
CA GLN A 105 -21.48 -27.73 12.09
C GLN A 105 -20.98 -29.10 11.66
N TYR A 106 -21.76 -30.14 11.92
CA TYR A 106 -21.49 -31.50 11.44
C TYR A 106 -22.47 -31.89 10.34
N ASP A 107 -21.94 -32.53 9.29
CA ASP A 107 -22.71 -33.14 8.21
C ASP A 107 -22.27 -34.60 8.08
N ALA A 108 -23.24 -35.52 8.08
CA ALA A 108 -22.96 -36.94 8.06
C ALA A 108 -22.42 -37.45 6.72
N THR A 109 -22.66 -36.72 5.63
CA THR A 109 -22.44 -37.20 4.25
C THR A 109 -21.43 -36.35 3.50
N VAL A 110 -21.50 -35.02 3.62
CA VAL A 110 -20.70 -34.08 2.85
C VAL A 110 -19.64 -33.47 3.77
N GLN A 111 -18.42 -33.99 3.72
CA GLN A 111 -17.33 -33.49 4.57
C GLN A 111 -17.08 -31.98 4.39
N ALA A 112 -17.28 -31.43 3.19
CA ALA A 112 -17.15 -29.99 2.90
C ALA A 112 -18.17 -29.10 3.65
N ASN A 113 -19.28 -29.66 4.14
CA ASN A 113 -20.26 -28.95 4.98
C ASN A 113 -19.91 -28.97 6.48
N ARG A 114 -18.75 -29.54 6.84
CA ARG A 114 -18.25 -29.56 8.21
C ARG A 114 -17.32 -28.37 8.45
N TYR A 115 -17.72 -27.43 9.28
CA TYR A 115 -16.97 -26.22 9.59
C TYR A 115 -17.45 -25.56 10.89
N PHE A 116 -16.60 -24.71 11.46
CA PHE A 116 -16.96 -23.82 12.55
C PHE A 116 -17.69 -22.58 12.01
N TYR A 117 -18.67 -22.08 12.76
CA TYR A 117 -19.35 -20.81 12.47
C TYR A 117 -19.41 -19.95 13.73
N PRO A 118 -19.28 -18.62 13.59
CA PRO A 118 -19.35 -17.70 14.73
C PRO A 118 -20.77 -17.69 15.31
N ALA A 119 -20.88 -17.82 16.62
CA ALA A 119 -22.15 -17.97 17.35
C ALA A 119 -22.31 -16.98 18.51
N ALA A 120 -21.24 -16.35 18.99
CA ALA A 120 -21.30 -15.28 19.98
C ALA A 120 -20.01 -14.44 19.96
N VAL A 121 -20.03 -13.27 20.60
CA VAL A 121 -18.83 -12.49 20.91
C VAL A 121 -18.19 -13.04 22.19
N ALA A 122 -16.88 -13.24 22.18
CA ALA A 122 -16.13 -13.72 23.34
C ALA A 122 -15.90 -12.59 24.35
N THR A 123 -15.90 -12.93 25.64
CA THR A 123 -15.51 -11.99 26.70
C THR A 123 -14.12 -12.36 27.18
N ASN A 124 -13.14 -11.45 27.10
CA ASN A 124 -11.73 -11.78 27.43
C ASN A 124 -11.23 -13.05 26.74
N ARG A 125 -11.67 -13.29 25.49
CA ARG A 125 -11.36 -14.47 24.66
C ARG A 125 -11.80 -15.81 25.27
N THR A 126 -12.74 -15.79 26.21
CA THR A 126 -13.40 -16.97 26.75
C THR A 126 -14.85 -17.07 26.28
N CYS A 127 -15.34 -18.31 26.24
CA CYS A 127 -16.64 -18.70 25.72
C CYS A 127 -17.34 -19.64 26.69
N VAL A 128 -18.67 -19.59 26.73
CA VAL A 128 -19.48 -20.49 27.56
C VAL A 128 -20.04 -21.60 26.67
N ALA A 129 -19.67 -22.85 26.95
CA ALA A 129 -20.13 -24.04 26.22
C ALA A 129 -19.93 -23.97 24.67
N MET A 130 -18.94 -23.19 24.22
CA MET A 130 -18.59 -22.99 22.82
C MET A 130 -17.06 -23.01 22.66
N TRP A 131 -16.59 -23.12 21.42
CA TRP A 131 -15.17 -23.03 21.13
C TRP A 131 -14.70 -21.57 21.12
N SER A 132 -13.59 -21.26 21.78
CA SER A 132 -12.95 -19.95 21.65
C SER A 132 -12.16 -19.88 20.34
N GLY A 133 -12.38 -18.84 19.54
CA GLY A 133 -11.55 -18.60 18.34
C GLY A 133 -10.07 -18.42 18.69
N ASN A 134 -9.78 -17.83 19.85
CA ASN A 134 -8.43 -17.66 20.37
C ASN A 134 -7.75 -19.02 20.64
N PHE A 135 -8.49 -19.95 21.22
CA PHE A 135 -8.01 -21.31 21.43
C PHE A 135 -7.78 -22.05 20.11
N LEU A 136 -8.73 -21.97 19.17
CA LEU A 136 -8.60 -22.64 17.87
C LEU A 136 -7.37 -22.13 17.10
N ASN A 137 -7.07 -20.83 17.16
CA ASN A 137 -5.86 -20.28 16.58
C ASN A 137 -4.58 -20.84 17.24
N TRP A 138 -4.50 -20.88 18.58
CA TRP A 138 -3.35 -21.48 19.27
C TRP A 138 -3.19 -22.98 18.97
N ALA A 139 -4.30 -23.70 18.85
CA ALA A 139 -4.30 -25.15 18.69
C ALA A 139 -3.96 -25.59 17.26
N ALA A 140 -4.44 -24.88 16.23
CA ALA A 140 -4.49 -25.40 14.86
C ALA A 140 -3.81 -24.55 13.76
N THR A 141 -3.23 -23.39 14.07
CA THR A 141 -2.62 -22.51 13.06
C THR A 141 -1.21 -22.98 12.65
N GLN A 142 -1.04 -23.28 11.36
CA GLN A 142 0.27 -23.49 10.73
C GLN A 142 0.85 -22.15 10.24
N THR A 143 2.18 -21.99 10.20
CA THR A 143 2.85 -20.72 9.84
C THR A 143 2.46 -20.16 8.47
N ILE A 144 2.12 -21.04 7.53
CA ILE A 144 1.70 -20.63 6.18
C ILE A 144 0.29 -20.03 6.12
N ASP A 145 -0.59 -20.36 7.07
CA ASP A 145 -1.98 -19.91 7.05
C ASP A 145 -2.12 -18.41 7.29
N PRO A 146 -1.43 -17.80 8.29
CA PRO A 146 -1.43 -16.35 8.43
C PRO A 146 -0.78 -15.63 7.24
N PHE A 147 0.18 -16.23 6.54
CA PHE A 147 0.74 -15.65 5.32
C PHE A 147 -0.31 -15.60 4.20
N ARG A 148 -1.05 -16.68 3.99
CA ARG A 148 -2.19 -16.73 3.06
C ARG A 148 -3.28 -15.74 3.44
N LEU A 149 -3.60 -15.64 4.73
CA LEU A 149 -4.58 -14.69 5.27
C LEU A 149 -4.19 -13.25 4.91
N VAL A 150 -2.96 -12.85 5.20
CA VAL A 150 -2.47 -11.48 4.92
C VAL A 150 -2.43 -11.19 3.43
N MET A 151 -1.97 -12.14 2.62
CA MET A 151 -1.74 -11.90 1.20
C MET A 151 -3.04 -11.93 0.39
N THR A 152 -3.98 -12.83 0.70
CA THR A 152 -5.17 -13.06 -0.15
C THR A 152 -6.49 -13.15 0.61
N GLY A 153 -6.50 -13.02 1.94
CA GLY A 153 -7.68 -13.30 2.76
C GLY A 153 -7.84 -14.78 3.18
N GLY A 154 -6.86 -15.63 2.81
CA GLY A 154 -6.80 -17.03 3.23
C GLY A 154 -7.28 -18.01 2.16
N PHE A 155 -7.02 -19.30 2.38
CA PHE A 155 -7.46 -20.35 1.46
C PHE A 155 -8.95 -20.65 1.63
N ARG A 156 -9.76 -20.17 0.67
CA ARG A 156 -11.22 -20.41 0.61
C ARG A 156 -11.49 -21.78 0.01
N VAL A 157 -11.72 -22.79 0.85
CA VAL A 157 -12.13 -24.13 0.39
C VAL A 157 -13.56 -24.13 -0.16
N ARG A 158 -14.39 -23.20 0.33
CA ARG A 158 -15.67 -22.86 -0.27
C ARG A 158 -15.72 -21.36 -0.53
N ASP A 159 -16.01 -21.00 -1.76
CA ASP A 159 -16.11 -19.61 -2.21
C ASP A 159 -17.39 -19.43 -3.03
N GLU A 160 -18.53 -19.39 -2.34
CA GLU A 160 -19.88 -19.29 -2.90
C GLU A 160 -20.50 -17.93 -2.56
N LEU A 161 -21.57 -17.51 -3.24
CA LEU A 161 -22.18 -16.18 -3.05
C LEU A 161 -22.44 -15.84 -1.57
N ASN A 162 -23.13 -16.74 -0.85
CA ASN A 162 -23.54 -16.53 0.55
C ASN A 162 -22.71 -17.34 1.56
N LEU A 163 -21.63 -17.99 1.12
CA LEU A 163 -20.83 -18.86 1.98
C LEU A 163 -19.35 -18.81 1.60
N THR A 164 -18.55 -18.35 2.55
CA THR A 164 -17.10 -18.38 2.46
C THR A 164 -16.56 -19.19 3.63
N VAL A 165 -15.79 -20.23 3.33
CA VAL A 165 -15.17 -21.10 4.35
C VAL A 165 -13.68 -21.17 4.11
N LEU A 166 -12.89 -20.77 5.11
CA LEU A 166 -11.43 -20.91 5.09
C LEU A 166 -11.02 -22.27 5.62
N GLN A 167 -9.96 -22.87 5.08
CA GLN A 167 -9.39 -24.13 5.55
C GLN A 167 -7.91 -23.98 5.85
N LYS A 168 -7.45 -24.59 6.95
CA LYS A 168 -6.01 -24.67 7.27
C LYS A 168 -5.21 -25.45 6.24
N ALA A 169 -3.89 -25.27 6.25
CA ALA A 169 -2.97 -26.02 5.40
C ALA A 169 -2.99 -27.53 5.68
N ASN A 170 -2.46 -28.31 4.72
CA ASN A 170 -2.35 -29.76 4.87
C ASN A 170 -1.22 -30.08 5.86
N HIS A 171 -1.32 -31.19 6.60
CA HIS A 171 -0.25 -31.69 7.46
C HIS A 171 -0.09 -33.21 7.32
N PRO A 172 0.75 -33.68 6.36
CA PRO A 172 0.91 -35.09 6.00
C PRO A 172 1.82 -35.95 6.90
N ALA A 173 2.30 -35.45 8.05
CA ALA A 173 3.16 -36.18 9.02
C ALA A 173 4.65 -36.30 8.64
N THR A 174 5.24 -35.28 8.02
CA THR A 174 6.63 -35.34 7.54
C THR A 174 7.67 -35.06 8.62
N GLY A 175 7.29 -34.48 9.77
CA GLY A 175 8.20 -34.24 10.90
C GLY A 175 7.51 -33.98 12.24
N GLN A 176 8.16 -33.21 13.13
CA GLN A 176 7.73 -32.99 14.52
C GLN A 176 7.62 -31.50 14.90
N LEU A 177 7.54 -30.62 13.92
CA LEU A 177 7.51 -29.16 14.11
C LEU A 177 6.14 -28.61 14.55
N TYR A 178 5.15 -29.49 14.71
CA TYR A 178 3.85 -29.18 15.28
C TYR A 178 3.60 -30.09 16.49
N PRO A 179 3.90 -29.63 17.71
CA PRO A 179 3.82 -30.49 18.88
C PRO A 179 2.37 -30.86 19.21
N ASN A 180 2.20 -32.01 19.86
CA ASN A 180 0.96 -32.30 20.56
C ASN A 180 0.74 -31.25 21.64
N LYS A 181 -0.50 -30.78 21.78
CA LYS A 181 -0.88 -29.73 22.72
C LYS A 181 -1.78 -30.28 23.81
N SER A 182 -1.60 -29.76 25.02
CA SER A 182 -2.43 -30.05 26.19
C SER A 182 -2.94 -28.74 26.76
N LEU A 183 -4.25 -28.53 26.72
CA LEU A 183 -4.87 -27.33 27.27
C LEU A 183 -4.84 -27.37 28.81
N PRO A 184 -4.40 -26.30 29.50
CA PRO A 184 -4.45 -26.25 30.96
C PRO A 184 -5.89 -26.41 31.47
N ALA A 185 -6.08 -27.21 32.54
CA ALA A 185 -7.41 -27.59 33.03
C ALA A 185 -8.32 -26.39 33.33
N ALA A 186 -7.76 -25.33 33.93
CA ALA A 186 -8.50 -24.09 34.24
C ALA A 186 -8.98 -23.33 32.99
N ALA A 187 -8.35 -23.55 31.84
CA ALA A 187 -8.72 -22.90 30.58
C ALA A 187 -9.79 -23.67 29.79
N ILE A 188 -10.00 -24.96 30.05
CA ILE A 188 -10.88 -25.85 29.26
C ILE A 188 -12.29 -25.28 29.16
N ALA A 189 -12.86 -24.82 30.28
CA ALA A 189 -14.22 -24.30 30.34
C ALA A 189 -14.44 -23.01 29.54
N GLY A 190 -13.40 -22.18 29.39
CA GLY A 190 -13.47 -20.95 28.60
C GLY A 190 -13.03 -21.12 27.14
N ALA A 191 -12.29 -22.18 26.82
CA ALA A 191 -11.71 -22.39 25.50
C ALA A 191 -12.47 -23.41 24.64
N THR A 192 -13.22 -24.32 25.27
CA THR A 192 -13.92 -25.42 24.60
C THR A 192 -15.34 -25.59 25.14
N PRO A 193 -16.23 -26.31 24.42
CA PRO A 193 -17.54 -26.68 24.95
C PRO A 193 -17.53 -27.66 26.14
N PHE A 194 -16.36 -28.10 26.62
CA PHE A 194 -16.22 -29.27 27.49
C PHE A 194 -15.74 -28.92 28.91
N GLY A 195 -16.29 -27.86 29.51
CA GLY A 195 -15.79 -27.29 30.76
C GLY A 195 -15.74 -28.18 32.00
N ALA A 196 -16.43 -29.33 32.00
CA ALA A 196 -16.37 -30.31 33.09
C ALA A 196 -15.22 -31.33 32.96
N ARG A 197 -14.39 -31.25 31.90
CA ARG A 197 -13.32 -32.21 31.64
C ARG A 197 -12.01 -31.80 32.32
N ALA A 198 -11.28 -32.78 32.84
CA ALA A 198 -10.00 -32.57 33.51
C ALA A 198 -8.80 -32.43 32.55
N ALA A 199 -8.97 -32.85 31.29
CA ALA A 199 -7.93 -32.80 30.27
C ALA A 199 -8.52 -32.52 28.89
N PHE A 200 -7.72 -31.88 28.03
CA PHE A 200 -8.04 -31.71 26.61
C PHE A 200 -6.74 -31.67 25.81
N ASN A 201 -6.49 -32.74 25.05
CA ASN A 201 -5.25 -32.92 24.29
C ASN A 201 -5.54 -32.88 22.80
N THR A 202 -4.70 -32.22 22.02
CA THR A 202 -4.84 -32.06 20.56
C THR A 202 -3.57 -32.41 19.80
N ARG A 203 -3.75 -32.77 18.53
CA ARG A 203 -2.67 -33.03 17.58
C ARG A 203 -3.07 -32.56 16.18
N ILE A 204 -2.14 -31.91 15.49
CA ILE A 204 -2.24 -31.56 14.07
C ILE A 204 -1.30 -32.44 13.23
N ASN A 205 -0.14 -32.84 13.78
CA ASN A 205 0.87 -33.58 13.02
C ASN A 205 0.31 -34.87 12.39
N GLY A 206 0.24 -34.92 11.06
CA GLY A 206 -0.30 -36.07 10.33
C GLY A 206 -1.81 -36.16 10.22
N ALA A 207 -2.55 -35.18 10.75
CA ALA A 207 -4.01 -35.14 10.70
C ALA A 207 -4.57 -34.52 9.42
N GLY A 208 -3.74 -34.25 8.40
CA GLY A 208 -4.18 -33.65 7.15
C GLY A 208 -4.74 -32.24 7.37
N PHE A 209 -6.01 -32.02 7.02
CA PHE A 209 -6.74 -30.76 7.25
C PHE A 209 -7.46 -30.69 8.61
N ASP A 210 -7.37 -31.76 9.40
CA ASP A 210 -8.08 -31.88 10.66
C ASP A 210 -7.20 -31.49 11.85
N MET A 211 -7.86 -31.24 12.97
CA MET A 211 -7.29 -31.42 14.30
C MET A 211 -7.85 -32.71 14.86
N VAL A 212 -7.02 -33.51 15.52
CA VAL A 212 -7.51 -34.60 16.37
C VAL A 212 -7.44 -34.19 17.83
N PHE A 213 -8.41 -34.59 18.63
CA PHE A 213 -8.45 -34.28 20.05
C PHE A 213 -9.02 -35.42 20.90
N THR A 214 -8.74 -35.40 22.19
CA THR A 214 -9.40 -36.23 23.19
C THR A 214 -9.65 -35.44 24.48
N VAL A 215 -10.72 -35.80 25.19
CA VAL A 215 -11.07 -35.24 26.51
C VAL A 215 -10.49 -36.03 27.68
N SER A 216 -9.78 -37.13 27.40
CA SER A 216 -8.96 -37.87 28.36
C SER A 216 -7.93 -38.75 27.64
N GLY A 217 -6.83 -39.12 28.30
CA GLY A 217 -5.79 -39.92 27.64
C GLY A 217 -5.02 -39.16 26.56
N ALA A 218 -4.39 -39.87 25.63
CA ALA A 218 -3.43 -39.29 24.67
C ALA A 218 -3.94 -39.29 23.22
N VAL A 219 -3.42 -38.36 22.40
CA VAL A 219 -3.64 -38.28 20.94
C VAL A 219 -2.56 -39.03 20.13
N GLY A 220 -1.99 -40.08 20.73
CA GLY A 220 -0.86 -40.83 20.19
C GLY A 220 0.47 -40.07 20.27
N ALA A 221 1.58 -40.78 20.03
CA ALA A 221 2.91 -40.17 19.95
C ALA A 221 3.03 -39.33 18.67
N ILE A 222 3.71 -38.18 18.77
CA ILE A 222 3.89 -37.25 17.64
C ILE A 222 4.55 -37.90 16.42
N SER A 223 5.50 -38.83 16.64
CA SER A 223 6.19 -39.61 15.60
C SER A 223 5.41 -40.82 15.10
N GLY A 224 4.34 -41.21 15.80
CA GLY A 224 3.55 -42.38 15.44
C GLY A 224 2.45 -42.04 14.43
N ALA A 225 1.85 -43.05 13.82
CA ALA A 225 0.62 -42.89 13.05
C ALA A 225 -0.47 -42.22 13.91
N VAL A 226 -1.33 -41.44 13.26
CA VAL A 226 -2.52 -40.90 13.94
C VAL A 226 -3.38 -42.09 14.41
N PRO A 227 -3.78 -42.16 15.69
CA PRO A 227 -4.62 -43.25 16.19
C PRO A 227 -5.94 -43.35 15.45
N ALA A 228 -6.65 -44.48 15.60
CA ALA A 228 -8.00 -44.62 15.07
C ALA A 228 -8.90 -43.48 15.58
N THR A 229 -9.55 -42.78 14.65
CA THR A 229 -10.33 -41.57 14.93
C THR A 229 -11.83 -41.78 14.75
N THR A 230 -12.64 -41.10 15.56
CA THR A 230 -14.09 -40.94 15.34
C THR A 230 -14.39 -39.51 14.89
N ASP A 231 -15.30 -39.31 13.94
CA ASP A 231 -15.75 -37.96 13.57
C ASP A 231 -16.40 -37.26 14.77
N PHE A 232 -16.00 -36.01 15.06
CA PHE A 232 -16.68 -35.22 16.07
C PHE A 232 -18.06 -34.77 15.58
N ASN A 233 -19.10 -35.20 16.29
CA ASN A 233 -20.46 -34.73 16.12
C ASN A 233 -20.94 -34.11 17.44
N PRO A 234 -21.28 -32.81 17.48
CA PRO A 234 -21.70 -32.12 18.71
C PRO A 234 -23.01 -32.65 19.30
N ALA A 235 -23.82 -33.40 18.53
CA ALA A 235 -25.02 -34.04 19.03
C ALA A 235 -24.74 -35.30 19.89
N ASN A 236 -23.53 -35.85 19.83
CA ASN A 236 -23.16 -37.06 20.53
C ASN A 236 -22.34 -36.76 21.79
N ALA A 237 -22.59 -37.53 22.86
CA ALA A 237 -21.77 -37.45 24.07
C ALA A 237 -20.34 -37.92 23.80
N LEU A 238 -19.36 -37.21 24.37
CA LEU A 238 -17.95 -37.60 24.26
C LEU A 238 -17.60 -38.77 25.17
N VAL A 239 -16.89 -39.74 24.61
CA VAL A 239 -16.39 -40.94 25.26
C VAL A 239 -14.93 -40.73 25.67
N ASN A 240 -14.59 -41.14 26.89
CA ASN A 240 -13.23 -41.05 27.41
C ASN A 240 -12.26 -41.88 26.56
N ALA A 241 -11.04 -41.38 26.40
CA ALA A 241 -9.94 -41.99 25.63
C ALA A 241 -10.22 -42.21 24.14
N THR A 242 -11.37 -41.73 23.63
CA THR A 242 -11.66 -41.73 22.20
C THR A 242 -10.99 -40.53 21.54
N VAL A 243 -10.26 -40.79 20.46
CA VAL A 243 -9.66 -39.72 19.63
C VAL A 243 -10.68 -39.27 18.60
N TYR A 244 -11.09 -38.02 18.70
CA TYR A 244 -12.01 -37.38 17.77
C TYR A 244 -11.24 -36.64 16.68
N ARG A 245 -11.75 -36.62 15.45
CA ARG A 245 -11.25 -35.77 14.35
C ARG A 245 -12.22 -34.65 14.03
N ILE A 246 -11.69 -33.46 13.79
CA ILE A 246 -12.46 -32.26 13.48
C ILE A 246 -11.74 -31.44 12.39
N PRO A 247 -12.29 -31.38 11.15
CA PRO A 247 -11.82 -30.47 10.12
C PRO A 247 -11.68 -29.03 10.60
N ILE A 248 -10.50 -28.44 10.41
CA ILE A 248 -10.26 -27.04 10.76
C ILE A 248 -10.64 -26.17 9.57
N ARG A 249 -11.92 -25.80 9.59
CA ARG A 249 -12.59 -24.96 8.59
C ARG A 249 -13.46 -23.93 9.27
N VAL A 250 -13.47 -22.69 8.82
CA VAL A 250 -14.24 -21.62 9.48
C VAL A 250 -15.02 -20.79 8.48
N LYS A 251 -16.32 -20.62 8.74
CA LYS A 251 -17.16 -19.65 8.05
C LYS A 251 -16.73 -18.24 8.45
N VAL A 252 -16.41 -17.41 7.47
CA VAL A 252 -15.94 -16.03 7.65
C VAL A 252 -16.76 -15.06 6.80
N CYS A 253 -16.63 -13.78 7.10
CA CYS A 253 -17.32 -12.69 6.41
C CYS A 253 -18.84 -12.90 6.36
N ASP A 254 -19.40 -13.34 7.48
CA ASP A 254 -20.83 -13.50 7.63
C ASP A 254 -21.41 -12.25 8.31
N PRO A 255 -22.19 -11.40 7.61
CA PRO A 255 -22.75 -10.19 8.19
C PRO A 255 -23.81 -10.48 9.27
N THR A 256 -24.30 -11.72 9.35
CA THR A 256 -25.25 -12.14 10.39
C THR A 256 -24.56 -12.65 11.66
N ALA A 257 -23.22 -12.80 11.63
CA ALA A 257 -22.45 -13.26 12.76
C ALA A 257 -22.50 -12.26 13.93
N PRO A 258 -22.58 -12.73 15.18
CA PRO A 258 -22.41 -11.88 16.36
C PRO A 258 -21.05 -11.17 16.33
N GLY A 259 -21.07 -9.85 16.51
CA GLY A 259 -19.88 -8.99 16.37
C GLY A 259 -19.57 -8.55 14.93
N GLY A 260 -20.42 -8.90 13.96
CA GLY A 260 -20.30 -8.49 12.56
C GLY A 260 -19.23 -9.28 11.78
N VAL A 261 -18.84 -8.74 10.63
CA VAL A 261 -17.79 -9.31 9.78
C VAL A 261 -16.39 -9.02 10.32
N GLU A 262 -15.41 -9.86 9.97
CA GLU A 262 -13.99 -9.63 10.28
C GLU A 262 -13.46 -8.36 9.60
N THR A 263 -12.42 -7.74 10.17
CA THR A 263 -11.89 -6.44 9.70
C THR A 263 -11.33 -6.45 8.29
N ASN A 264 -10.94 -7.62 7.77
CA ASN A 264 -10.44 -7.79 6.42
C ASN A 264 -11.54 -8.21 5.43
N CYS A 265 -12.81 -8.23 5.82
CA CYS A 265 -13.90 -8.53 4.91
C CYS A 265 -14.28 -7.30 4.08
N LYS A 266 -14.40 -7.47 2.76
CA LYS A 266 -14.91 -6.48 1.83
C LYS A 266 -16.22 -6.95 1.21
N GLN A 267 -17.13 -6.02 0.97
CA GLN A 267 -18.40 -6.28 0.31
C GLN A 267 -18.25 -6.18 -1.21
N TYR A 268 -18.75 -7.19 -1.91
CA TYR A 268 -18.84 -7.34 -3.36
C TYR A 268 -20.31 -7.53 -3.73
N GLY A 269 -20.96 -6.47 -4.21
CA GLY A 269 -22.42 -6.46 -4.38
C GLY A 269 -23.12 -6.71 -3.04
N SER A 270 -23.83 -7.84 -2.91
CA SER A 270 -24.43 -8.30 -1.65
C SER A 270 -23.59 -9.31 -0.87
N ASN A 271 -22.44 -9.72 -1.39
CA ASN A 271 -21.61 -10.80 -0.86
C ASN A 271 -20.43 -10.25 -0.07
N TRP A 272 -20.01 -10.94 0.98
CA TRP A 272 -18.87 -10.52 1.81
C TRP A 272 -17.74 -11.53 1.69
N LYS A 273 -16.53 -11.04 1.41
CA LYS A 273 -15.34 -11.87 1.13
C LYS A 273 -14.11 -11.35 1.86
N PRO A 274 -13.25 -12.23 2.40
CA PRO A 274 -12.03 -11.82 3.08
C PRO A 274 -11.00 -11.39 2.03
N GLU A 275 -10.40 -10.22 2.22
CA GLU A 275 -9.32 -9.71 1.38
C GLU A 275 -7.96 -9.79 2.09
N GLY A 276 -6.91 -9.79 1.29
CA GLY A 276 -5.54 -9.54 1.71
C GLY A 276 -4.89 -8.45 0.88
N MET A 277 -3.59 -8.28 1.06
CA MET A 277 -2.78 -7.24 0.45
C MET A 277 -2.82 -7.30 -1.10
N MET A 278 -2.90 -8.49 -1.69
CA MET A 278 -2.98 -8.61 -3.15
C MET A 278 -4.25 -7.97 -3.73
N GLN A 279 -5.39 -8.10 -3.05
CA GLN A 279 -6.62 -7.43 -3.45
C GLN A 279 -6.56 -5.93 -3.17
N GLN A 280 -6.13 -5.54 -1.96
CA GLN A 280 -6.04 -4.14 -1.55
C GLN A 280 -5.11 -3.30 -2.43
N TYR A 281 -4.00 -3.89 -2.88
CA TYR A 281 -3.02 -3.23 -3.76
C TYR A 281 -3.15 -3.65 -5.23
N SER A 282 -4.25 -4.30 -5.63
CA SER A 282 -4.43 -4.86 -6.97
C SER A 282 -4.40 -3.84 -8.12
N GLN A 283 -4.69 -2.58 -7.82
CA GLN A 283 -4.59 -1.46 -8.76
C GLN A 283 -3.25 -0.71 -8.68
N ARG A 284 -2.35 -1.11 -7.78
CA ARG A 284 -1.09 -0.40 -7.50
C ARG A 284 0.14 -1.26 -7.75
N LEU A 285 -0.03 -2.57 -7.62
CA LEU A 285 1.01 -3.56 -7.75
C LEU A 285 0.63 -4.63 -8.75
N ARG A 286 1.61 -5.08 -9.51
CA ARG A 286 1.55 -6.30 -10.30
C ARG A 286 2.23 -7.42 -9.52
N PHE A 287 1.73 -8.63 -9.71
CA PHE A 287 2.23 -9.81 -9.00
C PHE A 287 2.64 -10.91 -9.97
N SER A 288 3.68 -11.65 -9.60
CA SER A 288 4.07 -12.93 -10.20
C SER A 288 4.38 -13.93 -9.09
N ALA A 289 4.41 -15.21 -9.41
CA ALA A 289 4.79 -16.24 -8.45
C ALA A 289 5.82 -17.21 -9.04
N LEU A 290 6.87 -17.46 -8.27
CA LEU A 290 7.85 -18.50 -8.48
C LEU A 290 7.80 -19.49 -7.31
N GLY A 291 8.06 -20.75 -7.61
CA GLY A 291 8.17 -21.80 -6.61
C GLY A 291 8.74 -23.07 -7.24
N TYR A 292 8.79 -24.15 -6.48
CA TYR A 292 9.41 -25.38 -6.94
C TYR A 292 8.45 -26.29 -7.71
N LEU A 293 9.00 -27.16 -8.56
CA LEU A 293 8.35 -28.44 -8.84
C LEU A 293 8.40 -29.29 -7.58
N ASN A 294 7.31 -29.99 -7.25
CA ASN A 294 7.25 -30.81 -6.04
C ASN A 294 8.02 -32.13 -6.21
N GLN A 295 9.35 -32.02 -6.19
CA GLN A 295 10.33 -33.09 -6.33
C GLN A 295 11.39 -32.92 -5.24
N SER A 296 11.55 -33.92 -4.38
CA SER A 296 12.53 -33.89 -3.28
C SER A 296 13.90 -34.41 -3.72
N GLY A 297 14.94 -34.11 -2.95
CA GLY A 297 16.32 -34.49 -3.23
C GLY A 297 17.22 -33.29 -3.55
N ASN A 298 18.47 -33.36 -3.09
CA ASN A 298 19.51 -32.33 -3.30
C ASN A 298 19.99 -32.26 -4.76
N ASP A 299 19.66 -33.25 -5.57
CA ASP A 299 19.92 -33.21 -6.99
C ASP A 299 18.96 -32.24 -7.71
N ARG A 300 17.92 -31.66 -7.07
CA ARG A 300 16.93 -30.73 -7.67
C ARG A 300 17.22 -29.27 -7.35
N ASP A 301 17.76 -28.57 -8.35
CA ASP A 301 18.06 -27.15 -8.25
C ASP A 301 16.94 -26.27 -8.79
N GLY A 302 16.89 -25.03 -8.33
CA GLY A 302 16.12 -23.99 -9.00
C GLY A 302 14.62 -24.05 -8.79
N ALA A 303 13.98 -23.08 -9.43
CA ALA A 303 12.56 -22.82 -9.33
C ALA A 303 11.97 -22.57 -10.71
N VAL A 304 10.65 -22.69 -10.79
CA VAL A 304 9.87 -22.46 -11.99
C VAL A 304 8.94 -21.28 -11.81
N LEU A 305 8.67 -20.57 -12.90
CA LEU A 305 7.65 -19.53 -12.93
C LEU A 305 6.26 -20.20 -12.94
N ARG A 306 5.46 -19.92 -11.91
CA ARG A 306 4.13 -20.51 -11.69
C ARG A 306 3.01 -19.60 -12.20
N ALA A 307 3.23 -18.29 -12.15
CA ALA A 307 2.34 -17.28 -12.71
C ALA A 307 3.15 -16.05 -13.15
N ARG A 308 2.85 -15.54 -14.36
CA ARG A 308 3.50 -14.36 -14.96
C ARG A 308 3.15 -13.08 -14.21
N MET A 309 3.97 -12.04 -14.38
CA MET A 309 3.74 -10.71 -13.82
C MET A 309 2.49 -10.05 -14.44
N LYS A 310 1.45 -9.86 -13.64
CA LYS A 310 0.21 -9.21 -14.09
C LYS A 310 -0.49 -8.44 -12.98
N PHE A 311 -1.45 -7.60 -13.37
CA PHE A 311 -2.47 -7.15 -12.42
C PHE A 311 -3.40 -8.31 -12.13
N VAL A 312 -3.75 -8.48 -10.86
CA VAL A 312 -4.63 -9.57 -10.41
C VAL A 312 -6.08 -9.13 -10.24
N GLY A 313 -6.33 -7.81 -10.12
CA GLY A 313 -7.67 -7.27 -9.88
C GLY A 313 -8.55 -7.19 -11.12
N PRO A 314 -9.87 -6.96 -10.96
CA PRO A 314 -10.84 -6.91 -12.07
C PRO A 314 -10.58 -5.80 -13.08
N THR A 315 -9.91 -4.74 -12.64
CA THR A 315 -9.46 -3.63 -13.49
C THR A 315 -8.01 -3.31 -13.18
N TYR A 316 -7.30 -2.75 -14.15
CA TYR A 316 -5.96 -2.23 -13.92
C TYR A 316 -5.84 -0.79 -14.43
N PRO A 317 -5.01 0.03 -13.78
CA PRO A 317 -4.75 1.40 -14.23
C PRO A 317 -3.99 1.41 -15.57
N VAL A 318 -4.34 2.37 -16.41
CA VAL A 318 -3.64 2.64 -17.68
C VAL A 318 -3.12 4.08 -17.63
N PRO A 319 -1.81 4.31 -17.82
CA PRO A 319 -1.28 5.66 -17.78
C PRO A 319 -1.99 6.62 -18.73
N GLY A 320 -2.49 7.73 -18.19
CA GLY A 320 -3.18 8.76 -18.96
C GLY A 320 -4.61 8.41 -19.41
N ALA A 321 -5.16 7.25 -19.03
CA ALA A 321 -6.50 6.80 -19.40
C ALA A 321 -7.31 6.33 -18.18
N PRO A 322 -8.63 6.10 -18.31
CA PRO A 322 -9.41 5.38 -17.30
C PRO A 322 -8.88 3.95 -17.10
N ASN A 323 -9.18 3.35 -15.95
CA ASN A 323 -8.85 1.95 -15.70
C ASN A 323 -9.44 1.05 -16.78
N ALA A 324 -8.65 0.10 -17.26
CA ALA A 324 -9.09 -0.89 -18.23
C ALA A 324 -9.57 -2.16 -17.51
N THR A 325 -10.52 -2.87 -18.12
CA THR A 325 -10.95 -4.20 -17.67
C THR A 325 -9.81 -5.20 -17.82
N ASN A 326 -9.61 -6.02 -16.79
CA ASN A 326 -8.57 -7.05 -16.78
C ASN A 326 -9.13 -8.40 -17.24
N ALA A 327 -8.70 -8.88 -18.41
CA ALA A 327 -9.09 -10.20 -18.89
C ALA A 327 -8.51 -11.35 -18.04
N ALA A 328 -7.42 -11.11 -17.32
CA ALA A 328 -6.75 -12.08 -16.45
C ALA A 328 -7.07 -11.85 -14.95
N ALA A 329 -8.20 -11.20 -14.66
CA ALA A 329 -8.69 -10.96 -13.31
C ALA A 329 -8.80 -12.27 -12.53
N GLU A 330 -8.29 -12.26 -11.30
CA GLU A 330 -8.27 -13.47 -10.46
C GLU A 330 -9.52 -13.60 -9.59
N TRP A 331 -10.39 -12.59 -9.53
CA TRP A 331 -11.70 -12.68 -8.88
C TRP A 331 -12.76 -11.87 -9.63
N ASP A 332 -14.01 -12.25 -9.42
CA ASP A 332 -15.16 -11.56 -9.98
C ASP A 332 -15.46 -10.26 -9.20
N PRO A 333 -15.65 -9.10 -9.87
CA PRO A 333 -15.84 -7.80 -9.22
C PRO A 333 -17.19 -7.64 -8.50
N ASN A 334 -18.18 -8.49 -8.78
CA ASN A 334 -19.53 -8.37 -8.22
C ASN A 334 -19.78 -9.36 -7.08
N THR A 335 -19.03 -10.46 -7.06
CA THR A 335 -19.20 -11.56 -6.09
C THR A 335 -17.97 -11.77 -5.21
N GLY A 336 -16.81 -11.29 -5.65
CA GLY A 336 -15.52 -11.45 -4.98
C GLY A 336 -14.99 -12.89 -4.99
N ILE A 337 -15.62 -13.80 -5.75
CA ILE A 337 -15.24 -15.21 -5.87
C ILE A 337 -13.98 -15.32 -6.73
N PHE A 338 -13.01 -16.13 -6.28
CA PHE A 338 -11.80 -16.40 -7.06
C PHE A 338 -12.09 -17.20 -8.34
N VAL A 339 -11.54 -16.76 -9.45
CA VAL A 339 -11.52 -17.48 -10.72
C VAL A 339 -10.55 -18.64 -10.61
N THR A 340 -10.94 -19.86 -10.99
CA THR A 340 -10.09 -21.05 -10.81
C THR A 340 -8.89 -21.08 -11.77
N ASN A 341 -9.09 -20.62 -13.02
CA ASN A 341 -8.07 -20.64 -14.07
C ASN A 341 -7.99 -19.29 -14.82
N PRO A 342 -7.52 -18.21 -14.17
CA PRO A 342 -7.40 -16.89 -14.79
C PRO A 342 -6.34 -16.81 -15.91
N ASP A 343 -5.44 -17.79 -16.02
CA ASP A 343 -4.34 -17.86 -17.00
C ASP A 343 -4.42 -19.16 -17.81
N THR A 344 -5.55 -19.34 -18.50
CA THR A 344 -5.87 -20.56 -19.25
C THR A 344 -4.82 -20.95 -20.29
N ALA A 345 -4.15 -19.98 -20.91
CA ALA A 345 -3.10 -20.21 -21.89
C ALA A 345 -1.86 -20.88 -21.28
N ASP A 346 -1.43 -20.46 -20.08
CA ASP A 346 -0.28 -21.06 -19.39
C ASP A 346 -0.59 -22.48 -18.91
N ALA A 347 -1.82 -22.71 -18.44
CA ALA A 347 -2.31 -24.04 -18.08
C ALA A 347 -2.32 -24.97 -19.31
N ALA A 348 -2.85 -24.51 -20.45
CA ALA A 348 -2.88 -25.28 -21.70
C ALA A 348 -1.47 -25.59 -22.22
N ALA A 349 -0.56 -24.62 -22.21
CA ALA A 349 0.83 -24.82 -22.61
C ALA A 349 1.53 -25.86 -21.73
N THR A 350 1.27 -25.85 -20.42
CA THR A 350 1.80 -26.86 -19.49
C THR A 350 1.27 -28.25 -19.82
N ASN A 351 -0.04 -28.38 -20.07
CA ASN A 351 -0.66 -29.66 -20.43
C ASN A 351 -0.13 -30.26 -21.74
N LEU A 352 0.32 -29.41 -22.68
CA LEU A 352 0.98 -29.86 -23.91
C LEU A 352 2.45 -30.27 -23.66
N ALA A 353 3.14 -29.55 -22.77
CA ALA A 353 4.57 -29.76 -22.51
C ALA A 353 4.85 -30.99 -21.62
N TYR A 354 3.91 -31.37 -20.75
CA TYR A 354 4.08 -32.45 -19.79
C TYR A 354 2.99 -33.51 -19.96
N VAL A 355 3.31 -34.56 -20.71
CA VAL A 355 2.39 -35.67 -20.99
C VAL A 355 3.03 -37.03 -20.65
N PRO A 356 2.24 -37.99 -20.14
CA PRO A 356 0.85 -37.87 -19.69
C PRO A 356 0.73 -37.20 -18.31
N ALA A 357 -0.27 -36.34 -18.11
CA ALA A 357 -0.60 -35.68 -16.84
C ALA A 357 -2.11 -35.51 -16.68
N THR A 358 -2.59 -35.46 -15.44
CA THR A 358 -3.86 -34.85 -15.08
C THR A 358 -3.83 -33.39 -15.53
N ALA A 359 -4.87 -32.95 -16.25
CA ALA A 359 -4.92 -31.61 -16.81
C ALA A 359 -4.82 -30.54 -15.71
N VAL A 360 -3.81 -29.67 -15.82
CA VAL A 360 -3.67 -28.43 -15.06
C VAL A 360 -4.87 -27.55 -15.36
N SER A 361 -5.65 -27.28 -14.31
CA SER A 361 -6.89 -26.51 -14.35
C SER A 361 -6.92 -25.36 -13.34
N ASN A 362 -5.85 -25.19 -12.54
CA ASN A 362 -5.68 -24.06 -11.63
C ASN A 362 -4.52 -23.21 -12.12
N SER A 363 -4.66 -21.88 -12.07
CA SER A 363 -3.59 -20.94 -12.44
C SER A 363 -3.75 -19.61 -11.72
N GLY A 364 -2.82 -18.66 -11.91
CA GLY A 364 -2.86 -17.36 -11.25
C GLY A 364 -2.10 -17.32 -9.93
N VAL A 365 -1.72 -16.12 -9.54
CA VAL A 365 -0.84 -15.85 -8.39
C VAL A 365 -1.55 -16.21 -7.08
N ALA A 366 -2.80 -15.74 -6.90
CA ALA A 366 -3.57 -15.98 -5.68
C ALA A 366 -3.94 -17.45 -5.52
N ASN A 367 -4.32 -18.12 -6.61
CA ASN A 367 -4.61 -19.56 -6.56
C ASN A 367 -3.36 -20.37 -6.24
N TYR A 368 -2.21 -20.07 -6.85
CA TYR A 368 -0.98 -20.78 -6.53
C TYR A 368 -0.68 -20.67 -5.03
N LEU A 369 -0.64 -19.44 -4.51
CA LEU A 369 -0.39 -19.16 -3.10
C LEU A 369 -1.38 -19.88 -2.16
N ASN A 370 -2.67 -19.92 -2.52
CA ASN A 370 -3.71 -20.51 -1.68
C ASN A 370 -3.80 -22.03 -1.77
N LYS A 371 -3.58 -22.63 -2.94
CA LYS A 371 -3.88 -24.05 -3.16
C LYS A 371 -2.66 -24.95 -3.34
N PHE A 372 -1.43 -24.43 -3.36
CA PHE A 372 -0.24 -25.28 -3.35
C PHE A 372 -0.29 -26.24 -2.14
N GLY A 373 0.03 -27.52 -2.37
CA GLY A 373 -0.08 -28.59 -1.36
C GLY A 373 -1.49 -28.83 -0.80
N GLN A 374 -2.53 -28.18 -1.34
CA GLN A 374 -3.94 -28.39 -0.96
C GLN A 374 -4.67 -29.27 -1.97
N LEU A 375 -4.34 -29.15 -3.27
CA LEU A 375 -5.04 -29.86 -4.36
C LEU A 375 -4.80 -31.37 -4.31
N PHE A 376 -3.56 -31.77 -4.04
CA PHE A 376 -3.14 -33.17 -3.97
C PHE A 376 -2.48 -33.46 -2.62
N PRO A 377 -3.24 -33.50 -1.51
CA PRO A 377 -2.68 -33.56 -0.16
C PRO A 377 -1.86 -34.84 0.10
N ALA A 378 -2.11 -35.92 -0.65
CA ALA A 378 -1.34 -37.16 -0.58
C ALA A 378 0.11 -37.01 -1.10
N ASN A 379 0.38 -36.01 -1.95
CA ASN A 379 1.72 -35.76 -2.49
C ASN A 379 2.66 -35.09 -1.48
N GLY A 380 2.10 -34.48 -0.43
CA GLY A 380 2.83 -33.69 0.55
C GLY A 380 3.55 -32.49 -0.05
N TYR A 381 4.42 -31.88 0.74
CA TYR A 381 5.28 -30.77 0.31
C TYR A 381 6.64 -31.28 -0.19
N LYS A 382 7.37 -30.42 -0.91
CA LYS A 382 8.76 -30.70 -1.31
C LYS A 382 9.63 -30.90 -0.06
N GLY A 383 10.68 -31.71 -0.20
CA GLY A 383 11.54 -32.12 0.91
C GLY A 383 12.86 -31.37 1.10
N ASN A 384 13.33 -30.64 0.09
CA ASN A 384 14.59 -29.88 0.10
C ASN A 384 14.39 -28.60 -0.71
N ASP A 385 14.92 -27.47 -0.28
CA ASP A 385 14.66 -26.15 -0.85
C ASP A 385 15.92 -25.40 -1.33
N PRO A 386 16.16 -25.39 -2.66
CA PRO A 386 17.27 -24.65 -3.28
C PRO A 386 16.97 -23.15 -3.35
N VAL A 387 17.00 -22.45 -2.20
CA VAL A 387 16.53 -21.04 -2.11
C VAL A 387 17.42 -20.06 -2.84
N GLY A 388 18.73 -20.26 -2.83
CA GLY A 388 19.68 -19.48 -3.63
C GLY A 388 19.26 -19.39 -5.11
N GLU A 389 18.89 -20.51 -5.70
CA GLU A 389 18.42 -20.60 -7.08
C GLU A 389 16.99 -20.13 -7.27
N LEU A 390 16.09 -20.32 -6.29
CA LEU A 390 14.76 -19.70 -6.31
C LEU A 390 14.86 -18.18 -6.37
N TYR A 391 15.71 -17.60 -5.52
CA TYR A 391 15.97 -16.17 -5.51
C TYR A 391 16.58 -15.73 -6.84
N TYR A 392 17.57 -16.48 -7.34
CA TYR A 392 18.19 -16.20 -8.63
C TYR A 392 17.18 -16.30 -9.79
N ALA A 393 16.25 -17.26 -9.78
CA ALA A 393 15.17 -17.36 -10.78
C ALA A 393 14.31 -16.08 -10.80
N ALA A 394 13.94 -15.57 -9.62
CA ALA A 394 13.17 -14.33 -9.50
C ALA A 394 13.97 -13.11 -9.99
N GLN A 395 15.27 -13.05 -9.66
CA GLN A 395 16.18 -12.03 -10.15
C GLN A 395 16.33 -12.08 -11.68
N ARG A 396 16.50 -13.28 -12.26
CA ARG A 396 16.56 -13.50 -13.71
C ARG A 396 15.29 -13.05 -14.41
N TYR A 397 14.12 -13.30 -13.79
CA TYR A 397 12.84 -12.88 -14.34
C TYR A 397 12.79 -11.36 -14.47
N PHE A 398 13.11 -10.62 -13.41
CA PHE A 398 13.20 -9.14 -13.46
C PHE A 398 14.27 -8.62 -14.43
N ARG A 399 15.40 -9.32 -14.53
CA ARG A 399 16.48 -9.01 -15.48
C ARG A 399 16.12 -9.30 -16.94
N ASN A 400 15.03 -10.03 -17.19
CA ASN A 400 14.58 -10.46 -18.51
C ASN A 400 15.67 -11.22 -19.30
N VAL A 401 16.36 -12.14 -18.63
CA VAL A 401 17.41 -13.00 -19.21
C VAL A 401 16.95 -14.43 -19.49
N GLY A 402 15.63 -14.66 -19.43
CA GLY A 402 15.01 -15.95 -19.67
C GLY A 402 15.24 -16.99 -18.57
N GLU A 403 14.54 -18.11 -18.74
CA GLU A 403 14.56 -19.23 -17.81
C GLU A 403 15.85 -20.04 -17.84
N VAL A 404 15.96 -20.98 -16.90
CA VAL A 404 16.96 -22.05 -16.92
C VAL A 404 16.22 -23.34 -17.33
N PRO A 405 16.36 -23.81 -18.59
CA PRO A 405 15.56 -24.92 -19.12
C PRO A 405 15.67 -26.21 -18.29
N GLU A 406 16.83 -26.48 -17.72
CA GLU A 406 17.11 -27.63 -16.87
C GLU A 406 16.22 -27.64 -15.62
N TRP A 407 15.84 -26.47 -15.09
CA TRP A 407 14.95 -26.35 -13.95
C TRP A 407 13.48 -26.60 -14.29
N ASN A 408 13.12 -26.67 -15.57
CA ASN A 408 11.78 -27.07 -16.02
C ASN A 408 11.69 -28.58 -16.32
N THR A 409 12.81 -29.30 -16.25
CA THR A 409 12.86 -30.71 -16.64
C THR A 409 12.41 -31.61 -15.48
N LEU A 410 11.48 -32.54 -15.77
CA LEU A 410 11.01 -33.49 -14.78
C LEU A 410 12.03 -34.61 -14.58
N ARG A 411 12.24 -34.98 -13.32
CA ARG A 411 12.89 -36.26 -13.00
C ARG A 411 12.01 -37.48 -13.27
N PRO A 412 12.62 -38.61 -13.70
CA PRO A 412 11.92 -39.87 -13.87
C PRO A 412 11.42 -40.48 -12.55
N THR A 413 11.95 -40.05 -11.40
CA THR A 413 11.58 -40.57 -10.07
C THR A 413 10.30 -39.96 -9.50
N THR A 414 9.70 -38.97 -10.17
CA THR A 414 8.46 -38.33 -9.72
C THR A 414 7.43 -38.35 -10.85
N THR A 415 6.18 -38.67 -10.53
CA THR A 415 5.10 -38.56 -11.52
C THR A 415 4.88 -37.11 -11.93
N VAL A 416 4.40 -36.90 -13.15
CA VAL A 416 4.12 -35.57 -13.68
C VAL A 416 3.15 -34.81 -12.78
N ASP A 417 2.06 -35.46 -12.38
CA ASP A 417 1.02 -34.87 -11.52
C ASP A 417 1.58 -34.40 -10.17
N ARG A 418 2.46 -35.20 -9.57
CA ARG A 418 3.14 -34.81 -8.34
C ARG A 418 4.03 -33.61 -8.58
N ALA A 419 4.87 -33.62 -9.60
CA ALA A 419 5.83 -32.54 -9.86
C ALA A 419 5.14 -31.19 -10.15
N LEU A 420 4.05 -31.20 -10.94
CA LEU A 420 3.31 -30.00 -11.31
C LEU A 420 2.46 -29.46 -10.15
N ASP A 421 1.95 -30.34 -9.28
CA ASP A 421 1.02 -30.03 -8.18
C ASP A 421 -0.24 -29.26 -8.65
N GLY A 422 -0.67 -29.51 -9.88
CA GLY A 422 -1.90 -28.91 -10.45
C GLY A 422 -1.75 -27.47 -10.93
N PHE A 423 -0.52 -26.96 -11.04
CA PHE A 423 -0.24 -25.58 -11.45
C PHE A 423 0.66 -25.50 -12.68
N PRO A 424 0.62 -24.37 -13.42
CA PRO A 424 1.43 -24.19 -14.61
C PRO A 424 2.93 -24.20 -14.31
N VAL A 425 3.70 -24.51 -15.35
CA VAL A 425 5.14 -24.30 -15.41
C VAL A 425 5.38 -23.45 -16.65
N VAL A 426 5.60 -22.15 -16.43
CA VAL A 426 5.72 -21.19 -17.51
C VAL A 426 7.12 -21.25 -18.10
N ARG A 427 7.20 -21.78 -19.33
CA ARG A 427 8.46 -22.09 -20.04
C ARG A 427 8.97 -20.98 -20.98
N THR A 428 8.20 -19.91 -21.12
CA THR A 428 8.53 -18.75 -21.96
C THR A 428 8.27 -17.51 -21.14
N TRP A 429 9.29 -16.70 -20.90
CA TRP A 429 9.16 -15.55 -20.00
C TRP A 429 8.94 -14.28 -20.81
N ASP A 430 7.86 -13.57 -20.47
CA ASP A 430 7.66 -12.20 -20.94
C ASP A 430 8.41 -11.23 -20.03
N ASP A 431 8.71 -10.04 -20.55
CA ASP A 431 9.36 -9.00 -19.75
C ASP A 431 8.43 -8.51 -18.62
N PRO A 432 8.79 -8.71 -17.34
CA PRO A 432 7.94 -8.28 -16.24
C PRO A 432 7.94 -6.77 -16.04
N ILE A 433 8.92 -6.03 -16.58
CA ILE A 433 9.03 -4.58 -16.40
C ILE A 433 8.41 -3.85 -17.59
N GLN A 434 7.46 -2.97 -17.31
CA GLN A 434 6.70 -2.24 -18.33
C GLN A 434 7.19 -0.81 -18.53
N TYR A 435 7.79 -0.19 -17.52
CA TYR A 435 8.17 1.22 -17.53
C TYR A 435 9.57 1.46 -16.96
N SER A 436 10.22 2.55 -17.37
CA SER A 436 11.46 3.03 -16.74
C SER A 436 11.22 3.38 -15.28
N CYS A 437 12.24 3.26 -14.43
CA CYS A 437 12.15 3.57 -12.99
C CYS A 437 11.05 2.79 -12.20
N GLN A 438 10.48 1.73 -12.79
CA GLN A 438 9.48 0.90 -12.12
C GLN A 438 10.09 0.22 -10.89
N LYS A 439 9.41 0.32 -9.75
CA LYS A 439 9.87 -0.29 -8.50
C LYS A 439 9.64 -1.80 -8.55
N ASN A 440 10.67 -2.57 -8.24
CA ASN A 440 10.61 -4.03 -8.26
C ASN A 440 10.91 -4.60 -6.88
N PHE A 441 10.15 -5.61 -6.49
CA PHE A 441 10.25 -6.24 -5.18
C PHE A 441 10.26 -7.76 -5.32
N ILE A 442 11.07 -8.41 -4.51
CA ILE A 442 10.98 -9.85 -4.26
C ILE A 442 10.46 -10.03 -2.84
N LEU A 443 9.33 -10.70 -2.69
CA LEU A 443 8.78 -11.12 -1.39
C LEU A 443 8.91 -12.63 -1.27
N GLY A 444 9.83 -13.07 -0.41
CA GLY A 444 10.06 -14.48 -0.16
C GLY A 444 9.48 -14.97 1.16
N ILE A 445 9.25 -16.27 1.23
CA ILE A 445 8.97 -17.02 2.47
C ILE A 445 9.74 -18.33 2.43
N GLY A 446 10.28 -18.75 3.57
CA GLY A 446 10.93 -20.05 3.73
C GLY A 446 11.35 -20.31 5.17
N ASP A 447 12.02 -21.44 5.40
CA ASP A 447 12.70 -21.78 6.64
C ASP A 447 14.22 -21.70 6.51
N ILE A 448 14.88 -21.52 7.64
CA ILE A 448 16.31 -21.21 7.69
C ILE A 448 17.24 -22.29 7.10
N TYR A 449 16.76 -23.53 6.92
CA TYR A 449 17.57 -24.68 6.57
C TYR A 449 17.56 -24.95 5.08
N THR A 450 17.98 -23.97 4.28
CA THR A 450 18.01 -24.11 2.81
C THR A 450 18.99 -25.20 2.35
N HIS A 451 18.65 -25.92 1.30
CA HIS A 451 19.39 -27.11 0.86
C HIS A 451 20.04 -26.93 -0.51
N ALA A 452 21.33 -27.29 -0.60
CA ALA A 452 22.05 -27.47 -1.86
C ALA A 452 21.67 -26.42 -2.94
N ASP A 453 21.99 -25.16 -2.63
CA ASP A 453 21.47 -24.01 -3.35
C ASP A 453 22.53 -23.16 -4.09
N LYS A 454 23.50 -23.84 -4.69
CA LYS A 454 24.77 -23.25 -5.14
C LYS A 454 24.84 -23.03 -6.65
N ASN A 455 23.88 -23.51 -7.43
CA ASN A 455 23.85 -23.34 -8.89
C ASN A 455 23.35 -21.95 -9.32
N VAL A 456 24.13 -20.95 -8.89
CA VAL A 456 24.01 -19.53 -9.23
C VAL A 456 25.31 -19.00 -9.88
N PRO A 457 25.28 -17.83 -10.53
CA PRO A 457 26.45 -17.23 -11.17
C PRO A 457 27.58 -16.94 -10.19
N GLY A 458 28.82 -17.16 -10.63
CA GLY A 458 30.02 -16.94 -9.81
C GLY A 458 30.26 -17.92 -8.66
N ALA A 459 29.30 -18.79 -8.33
CA ALA A 459 29.45 -19.75 -7.25
C ALA A 459 30.58 -20.77 -7.53
N THR A 460 31.43 -20.97 -6.53
CA THR A 460 32.57 -21.91 -6.56
C THR A 460 32.28 -23.23 -5.83
N GLY A 461 31.24 -23.27 -5.01
CA GLY A 461 30.76 -24.50 -4.36
C GLY A 461 30.03 -25.41 -5.34
N ALA A 462 30.22 -26.73 -5.19
CA ALA A 462 29.62 -27.76 -6.05
C ALA A 462 29.24 -29.04 -5.29
N THR A 463 29.43 -29.09 -3.96
CA THR A 463 29.11 -30.27 -3.16
C THR A 463 27.61 -30.56 -3.17
N LEU A 464 27.21 -31.78 -3.56
CA LEU A 464 25.80 -32.19 -3.67
C LEU A 464 24.98 -31.32 -4.63
N GLU A 465 25.59 -30.87 -5.72
CA GLU A 465 24.94 -30.15 -6.81
C GLU A 465 24.98 -30.99 -8.10
N PRO A 466 23.93 -30.93 -8.93
CA PRO A 466 24.00 -31.25 -10.35
C PRO A 466 25.01 -30.38 -11.10
N ALA A 467 25.29 -30.75 -12.34
CA ALA A 467 26.08 -29.92 -13.24
C ALA A 467 25.43 -28.54 -13.41
N LYS A 468 26.21 -27.48 -13.14
CA LYS A 468 25.74 -26.10 -13.27
C LYS A 468 25.23 -25.84 -14.70
N PRO A 469 23.98 -25.39 -14.89
CA PRO A 469 23.45 -25.13 -16.21
C PRO A 469 24.27 -24.12 -17.02
N ALA A 470 24.29 -24.27 -18.34
CA ALA A 470 25.07 -23.39 -19.22
C ALA A 470 24.60 -21.93 -19.14
N SER A 471 23.28 -21.71 -19.05
CA SER A 471 22.65 -20.39 -18.92
C SER A 471 22.94 -19.68 -17.59
N VAL A 472 23.33 -20.43 -16.56
CA VAL A 472 23.80 -19.91 -15.27
C VAL A 472 25.29 -19.58 -15.36
N THR A 473 26.08 -20.48 -15.95
CA THR A 473 27.53 -20.30 -16.12
C THR A 473 27.86 -19.11 -17.03
N SER A 474 27.05 -18.86 -18.06
CA SER A 474 27.25 -17.75 -18.99
C SER A 474 26.80 -16.38 -18.45
N ASP A 475 26.10 -16.32 -17.31
CA ASP A 475 25.65 -15.06 -16.73
C ASP A 475 26.80 -14.41 -15.95
N THR A 476 27.52 -13.49 -16.59
CA THR A 476 28.66 -12.78 -15.97
C THR A 476 28.30 -11.40 -15.41
N VAL A 477 27.03 -10.99 -15.50
CA VAL A 477 26.58 -9.67 -15.05
C VAL A 477 26.57 -9.57 -13.51
N VAL A 478 26.34 -10.70 -12.85
CA VAL A 478 26.36 -10.84 -11.40
C VAL A 478 27.29 -11.98 -11.01
N ASP A 479 28.15 -11.74 -10.02
CA ASP A 479 28.90 -12.79 -9.33
C ASP A 479 28.30 -12.94 -7.93
N GLY A 480 27.48 -13.98 -7.75
CA GLY A 480 26.75 -14.22 -6.50
C GLY A 480 27.66 -14.52 -5.32
N GLN A 481 28.81 -15.15 -5.54
CA GLN A 481 29.78 -15.46 -4.49
C GLN A 481 30.53 -14.20 -4.06
N ALA A 482 31.05 -13.43 -5.01
CA ALA A 482 31.76 -12.19 -4.72
C ALA A 482 30.84 -11.18 -4.01
N ALA A 483 29.60 -11.04 -4.48
CA ALA A 483 28.60 -10.19 -3.84
C ALA A 483 28.26 -10.66 -2.41
N THR A 484 28.18 -11.97 -2.19
CA THR A 484 27.96 -12.55 -0.86
C THR A 484 29.12 -12.24 0.07
N ASN A 485 30.36 -12.45 -0.38
CA ASN A 485 31.56 -12.14 0.41
C ASN A 485 31.59 -10.66 0.83
N LEU A 486 31.16 -9.77 -0.07
CA LEU A 486 31.10 -8.34 0.20
C LEU A 486 30.03 -7.97 1.23
N ALA A 487 28.82 -8.53 1.11
CA ALA A 487 27.76 -8.35 2.09
C ALA A 487 28.16 -8.87 3.48
N PHE A 488 28.88 -9.99 3.55
CA PHE A 488 29.43 -10.52 4.80
C PHE A 488 30.50 -9.61 5.38
N ALA A 489 31.42 -9.08 4.57
CA ALA A 489 32.41 -8.11 5.02
C ALA A 489 31.75 -6.84 5.59
N LEU A 490 30.69 -6.32 4.94
CA LEU A 490 29.87 -5.22 5.44
C LEU A 490 29.18 -5.52 6.77
N GLN A 491 28.91 -6.78 7.08
CA GLN A 491 28.34 -7.24 8.34
C GLN A 491 29.42 -7.46 9.42
N GLY A 492 30.70 -7.37 9.06
CA GLY A 492 31.83 -7.70 9.95
C GLY A 492 32.05 -9.22 10.08
N LEU A 493 31.64 -10.00 9.08
CA LEU A 493 31.80 -11.46 9.03
C LEU A 493 32.86 -11.86 8.02
N ALA A 494 33.49 -13.02 8.26
CA ALA A 494 34.32 -13.68 7.25
C ALA A 494 33.45 -14.18 6.09
N ALA A 495 34.05 -14.34 4.92
CA ALA A 495 33.37 -14.95 3.76
C ALA A 495 32.77 -16.32 4.16
N PRO A 496 31.51 -16.61 3.82
CA PRO A 496 30.89 -17.87 4.18
C PRO A 496 31.51 -19.02 3.40
N ASN A 497 31.43 -20.24 3.95
CA ASN A 497 31.80 -21.43 3.21
C ASN A 497 30.83 -21.64 2.04
N ALA A 498 31.36 -21.53 0.81
CA ALA A 498 30.59 -21.65 -0.43
C ALA A 498 29.89 -23.01 -0.61
N ASN A 499 30.31 -24.05 0.11
CA ASN A 499 29.70 -25.37 0.05
C ASN A 499 28.73 -25.65 1.20
N ASN A 500 28.78 -24.92 2.32
CA ASN A 500 27.92 -25.21 3.48
C ASN A 500 27.88 -24.05 4.49
N TYR A 501 26.79 -23.28 4.47
CA TYR A 501 26.60 -22.15 5.38
C TYR A 501 25.75 -22.48 6.62
N SER A 502 24.60 -23.13 6.45
CA SER A 502 23.63 -23.43 7.52
C SER A 502 23.66 -24.88 8.00
N GLY A 503 24.64 -25.68 7.55
CA GLY A 503 24.71 -27.12 7.85
C GLY A 503 23.86 -28.00 6.94
N ARG A 504 23.41 -27.46 5.78
CA ARG A 504 22.57 -28.13 4.77
C ARG A 504 23.16 -28.04 3.36
N ASN A 505 24.45 -27.75 3.27
CA ASN A 505 25.20 -27.61 2.02
C ASN A 505 24.72 -26.44 1.13
N ASN A 506 24.15 -25.39 1.72
CA ASN A 506 23.81 -24.15 1.04
C ASN A 506 25.00 -23.18 0.96
N SER A 507 24.94 -22.22 0.04
CA SER A 507 25.96 -21.21 -0.23
C SER A 507 25.76 -19.87 0.49
N ALA A 508 24.54 -19.59 0.95
CA ALA A 508 24.07 -18.23 1.30
C ALA A 508 24.06 -17.24 0.12
N ALA A 509 24.18 -17.69 -1.12
CA ALA A 509 24.37 -16.81 -2.27
C ALA A 509 23.22 -15.83 -2.51
N MET A 510 22.00 -16.15 -2.03
CA MET A 510 20.86 -15.22 -2.04
C MET A 510 21.19 -13.87 -1.39
N VAL A 511 22.06 -13.82 -0.38
CA VAL A 511 22.47 -12.58 0.30
C VAL A 511 23.18 -11.65 -0.68
N GLY A 512 24.16 -12.19 -1.42
CA GLY A 512 24.90 -11.44 -2.42
C GLY A 512 24.05 -11.05 -3.62
N LEU A 513 23.22 -11.96 -4.11
CA LEU A 513 22.30 -11.68 -5.22
C LEU A 513 21.32 -10.55 -4.87
N ALA A 514 20.81 -10.54 -3.65
CA ALA A 514 19.90 -9.49 -3.17
C ALA A 514 20.63 -8.16 -2.97
N TYR A 515 21.82 -8.19 -2.38
CA TYR A 515 22.65 -6.99 -2.23
C TYR A 515 22.97 -6.36 -3.59
N TRP A 516 23.41 -7.18 -4.55
CA TRP A 516 23.71 -6.72 -5.90
C TRP A 516 22.50 -6.11 -6.59
N ALA A 517 21.33 -6.74 -6.51
CA ALA A 517 20.12 -6.25 -7.17
C ALA A 517 19.54 -4.98 -6.53
N ASN A 518 19.79 -4.74 -5.23
CA ASN A 518 19.35 -3.51 -4.55
C ASN A 518 20.24 -2.30 -4.90
N VAL A 519 21.50 -2.54 -5.28
CA VAL A 519 22.50 -1.49 -5.49
C VAL A 519 22.85 -1.26 -6.95
N ASN A 520 22.87 -2.29 -7.79
CA ASN A 520 23.25 -2.17 -9.19
C ASN A 520 22.03 -2.07 -10.07
N ASP A 521 22.25 -1.54 -11.27
CA ASP A 521 21.22 -1.55 -12.29
C ASP A 521 21.01 -2.97 -12.81
N ILE A 522 19.82 -3.52 -12.58
CA ILE A 522 19.45 -4.86 -13.03
C ILE A 522 19.12 -4.88 -14.53
N ARG A 523 18.88 -3.72 -15.15
CA ARG A 523 18.44 -3.59 -16.54
C ARG A 523 19.20 -2.45 -17.23
N PRO A 524 20.40 -2.74 -17.78
CA PRO A 524 21.17 -1.73 -18.50
C PRO A 524 20.36 -1.04 -19.60
N ASP A 525 20.59 0.26 -19.77
CA ASP A 525 19.94 1.07 -20.81
C ASP A 525 20.16 0.47 -22.21
N VAL A 526 19.07 0.03 -22.86
CA VAL A 526 19.08 -0.37 -24.26
C VAL A 526 18.61 0.80 -25.13
N PRO A 527 19.39 1.22 -26.15
CA PRO A 527 18.97 2.28 -27.06
C PRO A 527 17.59 2.03 -27.67
N ASN A 528 16.75 3.05 -27.71
CA ASN A 528 15.37 3.01 -28.23
C ASN A 528 14.39 2.11 -27.45
N VAL A 529 14.76 1.60 -26.27
CA VAL A 529 13.85 0.84 -25.39
C VAL A 529 13.57 1.68 -24.15
N ALA A 530 12.49 2.47 -24.18
CA ALA A 530 12.16 3.43 -23.12
C ALA A 530 12.06 2.78 -21.72
N LYS A 531 11.53 1.55 -21.62
CA LYS A 531 11.33 0.85 -20.34
C LYS A 531 12.61 0.43 -19.63
N THR A 532 13.76 0.39 -20.32
CA THR A 532 15.06 0.07 -19.71
C THR A 532 15.84 1.32 -19.33
N GLN A 533 15.33 2.52 -19.62
CA GLN A 533 16.06 3.76 -19.32
C GLN A 533 16.11 4.03 -17.81
N GLY A 534 17.31 4.32 -17.33
CA GLY A 534 17.58 4.66 -15.94
C GLY A 534 17.69 3.45 -15.04
N LYS A 535 18.39 3.63 -13.92
CA LYS A 535 18.71 2.56 -12.97
C LYS A 535 17.45 1.88 -12.43
N GLN A 536 17.36 0.57 -12.62
CA GLN A 536 16.33 -0.29 -12.02
C GLN A 536 16.96 -1.18 -10.95
N THR A 537 16.32 -1.26 -9.79
CA THR A 537 16.78 -2.10 -8.68
C THR A 537 15.65 -2.99 -8.17
N ILE A 538 16.02 -3.99 -7.37
CA ILE A 538 15.08 -4.87 -6.67
C ILE A 538 15.27 -4.71 -5.17
N GLN A 539 14.19 -4.42 -4.44
CA GLN A 539 14.17 -4.50 -2.99
C GLN A 539 13.63 -5.85 -2.52
N THR A 540 14.28 -6.42 -1.52
CA THR A 540 13.96 -7.77 -1.01
C THR A 540 13.28 -7.68 0.34
N LEU A 541 12.20 -8.43 0.45
CA LEU A 541 11.43 -8.69 1.65
C LEU A 541 11.41 -10.19 1.90
N TRP A 542 11.62 -10.61 3.15
CA TRP A 542 11.69 -12.04 3.45
C TRP A 542 10.96 -12.39 4.75
N VAL A 543 10.15 -13.45 4.68
CA VAL A 543 9.46 -14.06 5.80
C VAL A 543 10.19 -15.34 6.19
N ASP A 544 10.75 -15.35 7.39
CA ASP A 544 11.34 -16.54 8.01
C ASP A 544 10.29 -17.24 8.88
N VAL A 545 9.95 -18.49 8.56
CA VAL A 545 9.01 -19.27 9.37
C VAL A 545 9.59 -19.76 10.70
N LEU A 546 10.91 -19.58 10.90
CA LEU A 546 11.67 -19.89 12.09
C LEU A 546 11.68 -21.37 12.46
N GLU A 547 12.06 -22.34 11.60
CA GLU A 547 12.09 -23.78 11.97
C GLU A 547 12.71 -24.08 13.36
N GLN A 548 13.64 -23.25 13.81
CA GLN A 548 14.10 -23.21 15.21
C GLN A 548 14.07 -21.77 15.73
N PRO A 549 14.38 -21.53 17.02
CA PRO A 549 14.60 -20.18 17.52
C PRO A 549 15.52 -19.38 16.60
N PHE A 550 15.25 -18.09 16.44
CA PHE A 550 15.99 -17.23 15.52
C PHE A 550 17.51 -17.37 15.68
N VAL A 551 18.19 -17.60 14.56
CA VAL A 551 19.66 -17.66 14.48
C VAL A 551 20.17 -16.32 13.97
N ASN A 552 21.05 -15.67 14.75
CA ASN A 552 21.65 -14.40 14.35
C ASN A 552 22.45 -14.54 13.05
N ASN A 553 22.40 -13.51 12.21
CA ASN A 553 23.04 -13.47 10.90
C ASN A 553 22.61 -14.60 9.95
N ASN A 554 21.49 -15.28 10.14
CA ASN A 554 21.02 -16.25 9.15
C ASN A 554 20.83 -15.60 7.77
N GLN A 555 20.85 -16.40 6.71
CA GLN A 555 20.86 -15.89 5.34
C GLN A 555 19.61 -15.07 5.00
N PHE A 556 18.42 -15.37 5.56
CA PHE A 556 17.21 -14.59 5.32
C PHE A 556 17.27 -13.22 5.97
N TYR A 557 17.78 -13.16 7.20
CA TYR A 557 18.05 -11.91 7.90
C TYR A 557 19.02 -11.03 7.10
N LEU A 558 20.14 -11.60 6.64
CA LEU A 558 21.13 -10.87 5.85
C LEU A 558 20.58 -10.46 4.48
N THR A 559 19.82 -11.32 3.81
CA THR A 559 19.19 -11.01 2.52
C THR A 559 18.20 -9.87 2.64
N ALA A 560 17.33 -9.88 3.66
CA ALA A 560 16.39 -8.79 3.91
C ALA A 560 17.09 -7.47 4.27
N LYS A 561 18.22 -7.54 5.01
CA LYS A 561 19.02 -6.36 5.34
C LYS A 561 19.71 -5.76 4.11
N TYR A 562 20.54 -6.54 3.42
CA TYR A 562 21.38 -6.05 2.32
C TYR A 562 20.60 -5.90 1.01
N GLY A 563 19.58 -6.72 0.78
CA GLY A 563 18.65 -6.55 -0.32
C GLY A 563 17.56 -5.50 -0.07
N GLY A 564 17.49 -4.91 1.11
CA GLY A 564 16.34 -4.10 1.54
C GLY A 564 16.65 -2.73 2.13
N PHE A 565 17.92 -2.43 2.43
CA PHE A 565 18.31 -1.11 2.90
C PHE A 565 18.04 -0.05 1.82
N ILE A 566 17.85 1.20 2.25
CA ILE A 566 17.70 2.36 1.36
C ILE A 566 19.11 2.93 1.08
N PRO A 567 19.64 2.81 -0.14
CA PRO A 567 20.93 3.40 -0.46
C PRO A 567 20.81 4.94 -0.52
N PRO A 568 21.78 5.71 0.00
CA PRO A 568 21.79 7.16 -0.12
C PRO A 568 21.90 7.59 -1.59
N ALA A 569 21.19 8.66 -1.93
CA ALA A 569 21.33 9.33 -3.23
C ALA A 569 22.59 10.22 -3.29
N THR A 570 23.01 10.79 -2.15
CA THR A 570 24.09 11.77 -2.08
C THR A 570 24.98 11.56 -0.84
N PRO A 571 26.28 11.24 -0.99
CA PRO A 571 26.90 10.77 -2.23
C PRO A 571 26.26 9.44 -2.70
N PRO A 572 26.29 9.12 -4.01
CA PRO A 572 25.76 7.86 -4.50
C PRO A 572 26.44 6.66 -3.83
N TYR A 573 25.64 5.70 -3.39
CA TYR A 573 26.16 4.48 -2.79
C TYR A 573 26.92 3.62 -3.81
N SER A 574 28.15 3.24 -3.48
CA SER A 574 28.96 2.32 -4.28
C SER A 574 28.71 0.87 -3.87
N PHE A 575 28.54 -0.02 -4.86
CA PHE A 575 28.46 -1.46 -4.60
C PHE A 575 29.74 -2.01 -3.95
N ALA A 576 30.91 -1.46 -4.27
CA ALA A 576 32.20 -1.88 -3.71
C ALA A 576 32.47 -1.36 -2.30
N ASN A 577 31.44 -0.84 -1.60
CA ASN A 577 31.60 -0.30 -0.26
C ASN A 577 31.96 -1.40 0.74
N THR A 578 32.87 -1.11 1.65
CA THR A 578 33.34 -2.01 2.72
C THR A 578 33.00 -1.51 4.12
N THR A 579 32.36 -0.34 4.23
CA THR A 579 31.97 0.26 5.51
C THR A 579 30.58 -0.22 5.93
N ALA A 580 30.43 -0.59 7.20
CA ALA A 580 29.17 -1.06 7.77
C ALA A 580 28.01 -0.08 7.48
N LEU A 581 26.83 -0.63 7.17
CA LEU A 581 25.64 0.16 6.84
C LEU A 581 25.14 0.92 8.08
N PRO A 582 24.91 2.25 8.00
CA PRO A 582 24.23 3.00 9.04
C PRO A 582 22.87 2.41 9.39
N ASP A 583 22.52 2.39 10.68
CA ASP A 583 21.24 1.83 11.15
C ASP A 583 20.03 2.46 10.47
N THR A 584 20.05 3.77 10.23
CA THR A 584 18.96 4.53 9.61
C THR A 584 18.63 4.10 8.18
N TRP A 585 19.47 3.27 7.55
CA TRP A 585 19.22 2.78 6.18
C TRP A 585 18.44 1.46 6.16
N TRP A 586 18.42 0.69 7.25
CA TRP A 586 17.86 -0.67 7.27
C TRP A 586 17.04 -1.00 8.51
N TRP A 587 17.10 -0.17 9.56
CA TRP A 587 16.40 -0.33 10.83
C TRP A 587 15.74 1.00 11.24
N THR A 588 14.61 1.31 10.62
CA THR A 588 13.83 2.55 10.89
C THR A 588 12.60 2.29 11.75
N SER A 589 12.11 1.06 11.78
CA SER A 589 10.97 0.63 12.61
C SER A 589 11.23 0.65 14.11
N GLY A 590 12.49 0.63 14.54
CA GLY A 590 12.86 0.53 15.96
C GLY A 590 12.64 -0.87 16.56
N GLU A 591 12.29 -1.87 15.74
CA GLU A 591 11.91 -3.20 16.20
C GLU A 591 13.09 -4.16 16.37
N TYR A 592 12.93 -5.14 17.26
CA TYR A 592 13.95 -6.16 17.55
C TYR A 592 13.38 -7.55 17.34
N VAL A 593 14.21 -8.49 16.88
CA VAL A 593 13.82 -9.90 16.69
C VAL A 593 13.73 -10.64 18.04
N THR A 594 14.75 -10.50 18.89
CA THR A 594 14.84 -11.16 20.21
C THR A 594 15.14 -10.17 21.35
N GLY A 595 14.71 -8.91 21.21
CA GLY A 595 14.95 -7.84 22.19
C GLY A 595 16.37 -7.26 22.21
N ALA A 596 17.38 -7.98 21.68
CA ALA A 596 18.77 -7.50 21.57
C ALA A 596 19.23 -7.32 20.11
N ILE A 597 18.61 -8.04 19.17
CA ILE A 597 18.99 -8.04 17.76
C ILE A 597 18.02 -7.17 16.98
N LYS A 598 18.51 -6.09 16.37
CA LYS A 598 17.71 -5.18 15.53
C LYS A 598 17.07 -5.94 14.38
N ARG A 599 15.78 -5.74 14.12
CA ARG A 599 15.05 -6.38 13.01
C ARG A 599 15.13 -5.51 11.76
N PRO A 600 15.76 -5.94 10.65
CA PRO A 600 15.68 -5.19 9.40
C PRO A 600 14.23 -4.92 9.01
N ASP A 601 13.95 -3.73 8.48
CA ASP A 601 12.58 -3.32 8.17
C ASP A 601 11.86 -4.28 7.20
N ASN A 602 12.64 -5.01 6.39
CA ASN A 602 12.16 -5.95 5.39
C ASN A 602 12.26 -7.44 5.80
N TYR A 603 12.57 -7.73 7.07
CA TYR A 603 12.66 -9.09 7.60
C TYR A 603 11.50 -9.38 8.55
N PHE A 604 10.76 -10.46 8.33
CA PHE A 604 9.58 -10.83 9.12
C PHE A 604 9.71 -12.25 9.66
N THR A 605 9.17 -12.49 10.85
CA THR A 605 9.17 -13.81 11.48
C THR A 605 7.75 -14.35 11.56
N ALA A 606 7.47 -15.51 10.95
CA ALA A 606 6.13 -16.10 10.94
C ALA A 606 5.75 -16.81 12.26
N GLY A 607 6.72 -17.02 13.16
CA GLY A 607 6.49 -17.54 14.52
C GLY A 607 5.72 -16.58 15.44
N ASN A 608 5.41 -15.37 14.96
CA ASN A 608 4.46 -14.47 15.59
C ASN A 608 3.56 -13.85 14.50
N PRO A 609 2.35 -14.40 14.30
CA PRO A 609 1.40 -13.88 13.30
C PRO A 609 1.16 -12.37 13.40
N ASP A 610 1.25 -11.76 14.58
CA ASP A 610 1.10 -10.31 14.75
C ASP A 610 2.22 -9.52 14.08
N GLN A 611 3.47 -9.96 14.27
CA GLN A 611 4.65 -9.33 13.67
C GLN A 611 4.68 -9.55 12.16
N MET A 612 4.23 -10.71 11.68
CA MET A 612 4.12 -10.96 10.25
C MET A 612 3.02 -10.10 9.61
N ILE A 613 1.82 -10.04 10.20
CA ILE A 613 0.72 -9.18 9.71
C ILE A 613 1.14 -7.72 9.72
N THR A 614 1.67 -7.22 10.84
CA THR A 614 2.07 -5.82 11.00
C THR A 614 3.23 -5.47 10.07
N GLY A 615 4.25 -6.33 10.02
CA GLY A 615 5.44 -6.11 9.20
C GLY A 615 5.14 -6.16 7.71
N LEU A 616 4.36 -7.14 7.22
CA LEU A 616 3.95 -7.17 5.82
C LEU A 616 3.05 -5.97 5.46
N THR A 617 2.14 -5.57 6.35
CA THR A 617 1.32 -4.36 6.14
C THR A 617 2.19 -3.11 6.04
N GLN A 618 3.15 -2.93 6.94
CA GLN A 618 4.11 -1.81 6.90
C GLN A 618 5.00 -1.87 5.65
N ALA A 619 5.43 -3.06 5.25
CA ALA A 619 6.20 -3.26 4.02
C ALA A 619 5.41 -2.84 2.78
N PHE A 620 4.17 -3.29 2.62
CA PHE A 620 3.33 -2.88 1.49
C PHE A 620 3.01 -1.38 1.53
N ARG A 621 2.81 -0.79 2.71
CA ARG A 621 2.69 0.66 2.88
C ARG A 621 3.96 1.40 2.47
N ARG A 622 5.13 0.89 2.83
CA ARG A 622 6.44 1.45 2.44
C ARG A 622 6.72 1.29 0.96
N ILE A 623 6.43 0.12 0.38
CA ILE A 623 6.47 -0.14 -1.06
C ILE A 623 5.64 0.92 -1.80
N ASN A 624 4.45 1.20 -1.27
CA ASN A 624 3.54 2.20 -1.79
C ASN A 624 4.01 3.65 -1.56
N SER A 625 4.54 4.01 -0.39
CA SER A 625 5.07 5.37 -0.13
C SER A 625 6.41 5.66 -0.83
N LEU A 626 7.11 4.64 -1.30
CA LEU A 626 8.27 4.78 -2.18
C LEU A 626 7.89 4.92 -3.67
N SER A 627 6.58 4.87 -4.00
CA SER A 627 6.03 5.01 -5.35
C SER A 627 5.43 6.40 -5.66
N SER A 628 5.56 7.37 -4.75
CA SER A 628 5.00 8.72 -4.88
C SER A 628 5.56 9.48 -6.09
N ALA A 629 4.69 10.11 -6.87
CA ALA A 629 5.05 10.92 -8.04
C ALA A 629 5.30 12.38 -7.65
N PHE A 630 6.44 12.94 -8.07
CA PHE A 630 6.78 14.35 -7.85
C PHE A 630 6.04 15.25 -8.86
N THR A 631 5.33 16.27 -8.38
CA THR A 631 5.02 17.45 -9.20
C THR A 631 5.64 18.67 -8.56
N THR A 632 6.88 18.99 -8.91
CA THR A 632 7.56 20.17 -8.37
C THR A 632 6.97 21.44 -9.00
N SER A 633 6.04 22.11 -8.32
CA SER A 633 5.81 23.54 -8.56
C SER A 633 6.92 24.30 -7.83
N PHE A 634 7.74 25.08 -8.54
CA PHE A 634 8.86 25.85 -7.97
C PHE A 634 8.50 27.34 -7.86
N SER A 635 8.78 27.98 -6.71
CA SER A 635 8.58 29.42 -6.53
C SER A 635 9.64 30.06 -5.62
N THR A 636 10.06 31.28 -5.96
CA THR A 636 11.00 32.11 -5.16
C THR A 636 10.27 33.31 -4.56
N SER A 637 10.72 33.77 -3.38
CA SER A 637 10.11 34.91 -2.67
C SER A 637 10.46 36.29 -3.23
N LEU A 638 11.49 36.39 -4.07
CA LEU A 638 11.96 37.64 -4.69
C LEU A 638 12.28 37.44 -6.18
N PRO A 639 12.04 38.46 -7.03
CA PRO A 639 12.35 38.42 -8.46
C PRO A 639 13.84 38.58 -8.77
N GLN A 640 14.66 39.02 -7.80
CA GLN A 640 16.10 39.19 -7.96
C GLN A 640 16.85 38.14 -7.13
N VAL A 641 17.43 37.15 -7.80
CA VAL A 641 18.25 36.11 -7.18
C VAL A 641 19.66 36.67 -7.04
N ALA A 642 20.04 37.12 -5.84
CA ALA A 642 21.40 37.57 -5.55
C ALA A 642 22.35 36.37 -5.36
N LEU A 643 23.66 36.61 -5.46
CA LEU A 643 24.74 35.64 -5.16
C LEU A 643 24.76 35.09 -3.72
N ILE A 644 23.75 35.41 -2.90
CA ILE A 644 23.63 35.00 -1.50
C ILE A 644 22.23 34.40 -1.28
N GLY A 645 22.19 33.11 -0.94
CA GLY A 645 21.07 32.36 -0.34
C GLY A 645 19.65 32.88 -0.57
N THR A 646 18.98 32.48 -1.65
CA THR A 646 17.56 32.80 -1.87
C THR A 646 16.66 31.65 -1.41
N ALA A 647 15.53 31.98 -0.77
CA ALA A 647 14.54 30.99 -0.36
C ALA A 647 13.71 30.48 -1.54
N SER A 648 13.56 29.16 -1.61
CA SER A 648 12.78 28.42 -2.59
C SER A 648 11.73 27.59 -1.89
N PHE A 649 10.52 27.59 -2.43
CA PHE A 649 9.41 26.79 -1.91
C PHE A 649 8.88 25.87 -3.00
N GLY A 650 8.72 24.60 -2.65
CA GLY A 650 8.17 23.57 -3.52
C GLY A 650 6.92 22.97 -2.92
N ALA A 651 5.88 22.73 -3.73
CA ALA A 651 4.72 21.93 -3.35
C ALA A 651 4.79 20.56 -4.04
N GLN A 652 4.27 19.51 -3.40
CA GLN A 652 4.30 18.13 -3.89
C GLN A 652 3.04 17.38 -3.42
N TYR A 653 2.75 16.25 -4.07
CA TYR A 653 1.75 15.29 -3.60
C TYR A 653 2.21 13.84 -3.71
N ASP A 654 1.49 12.96 -3.02
CA ASP A 654 1.58 11.52 -3.11
C ASP A 654 0.22 10.93 -3.48
N ALA A 655 0.10 10.43 -4.71
CA ALA A 655 -1.12 9.82 -5.23
C ALA A 655 -1.53 8.53 -4.50
N SER A 656 -0.60 7.94 -3.74
CA SER A 656 -0.78 6.64 -3.10
C SER A 656 -1.58 6.75 -1.79
N ASN A 657 -1.54 7.89 -1.13
CA ASN A 657 -2.27 8.14 0.13
C ASN A 657 -3.00 9.50 0.13
N TRP A 658 -2.92 10.22 -1.00
CA TRP A 658 -3.47 11.56 -1.19
C TRP A 658 -2.98 12.54 -0.11
N THR A 659 -1.67 12.54 0.11
CA THR A 659 -0.99 13.47 1.02
C THR A 659 -0.17 14.49 0.24
N GLY A 660 0.04 15.67 0.83
CA GLY A 660 0.84 16.74 0.24
C GLY A 660 2.11 17.03 1.03
N GLU A 661 2.99 17.82 0.43
CA GLU A 661 4.18 18.35 1.08
C GLU A 661 4.48 19.76 0.59
N VAL A 662 4.96 20.62 1.50
CA VAL A 662 5.60 21.89 1.15
C VAL A 662 7.02 21.89 1.71
N VAL A 663 8.00 22.09 0.84
CA VAL A 663 9.41 22.10 1.18
C VAL A 663 9.96 23.51 1.09
N GLY A 664 10.64 23.98 2.13
CA GLY A 664 11.43 25.20 2.13
C GLY A 664 12.91 24.86 1.97
N SER A 665 13.55 25.38 0.93
CA SER A 665 14.95 25.14 0.61
C SER A 665 15.71 26.44 0.42
N GLU A 666 17.00 26.42 0.74
CA GLU A 666 17.94 27.50 0.44
C GLU A 666 18.65 27.20 -0.88
N ILE A 667 18.65 28.16 -1.80
CA ILE A 667 19.41 28.08 -3.06
C ILE A 667 20.70 28.87 -2.90
N ASN A 668 21.82 28.20 -3.11
CA ASN A 668 23.16 28.77 -3.13
C ASN A 668 23.79 28.59 -4.50
N PHE A 669 24.42 29.63 -5.05
CA PHE A 669 25.15 29.56 -6.31
C PHE A 669 26.64 29.52 -6.04
N THR A 670 27.33 28.59 -6.70
CA THR A 670 28.80 28.58 -6.71
C THR A 670 29.34 29.59 -7.73
N VAL A 671 30.65 29.86 -7.71
CA VAL A 671 31.30 30.91 -8.53
C VAL A 671 31.12 30.68 -10.04
N ASP A 672 30.87 29.44 -10.47
CA ASP A 672 30.60 29.07 -11.87
C ASP A 672 29.11 29.20 -12.27
N GLY A 673 28.25 29.65 -11.36
CA GLY A 673 26.81 29.79 -11.58
C GLY A 673 26.01 28.51 -11.35
N THR A 674 26.62 27.42 -10.87
CA THR A 674 25.89 26.17 -10.58
C THR A 674 25.04 26.33 -9.31
N PRO A 675 23.70 26.14 -9.38
CA PRO A 675 22.84 26.18 -8.22
C PRO A 675 22.98 24.90 -7.38
N SER A 676 22.98 25.07 -6.06
CA SER A 676 22.87 24.02 -5.06
C SER A 676 21.67 24.31 -4.16
N THR A 677 20.91 23.27 -3.81
CA THR A 677 19.72 23.40 -2.97
C THR A 677 19.92 22.65 -1.65
N VAL A 678 19.76 23.34 -0.52
CA VAL A 678 19.77 22.75 0.81
C VAL A 678 18.37 22.81 1.38
N GLU A 679 17.73 21.67 1.60
CA GLU A 679 16.44 21.61 2.28
C GLU A 679 16.59 22.10 3.73
N ARG A 680 15.69 23.00 4.14
CA ARG A 680 15.69 23.60 5.49
C ARG A 680 14.54 23.09 6.34
N TRP A 681 13.36 22.89 5.75
CA TRP A 681 12.21 22.36 6.46
C TRP A 681 11.19 21.71 5.53
N ARG A 682 10.35 20.85 6.13
CA ARG A 682 9.16 20.24 5.54
C ARG A 682 7.92 20.59 6.35
N ALA A 683 6.86 21.01 5.66
CA ALA A 683 5.60 21.38 6.30
C ALA A 683 4.96 20.19 7.01
N THR A 684 5.04 18.99 6.45
CA THR A 684 4.43 17.80 7.06
C THR A 684 5.01 17.48 8.44
N THR A 685 6.34 17.53 8.59
CA THR A 685 7.02 17.31 9.89
C THR A 685 6.68 18.41 10.88
N LYS A 686 6.64 19.67 10.43
CA LYS A 686 6.31 20.83 11.28
C LYS A 686 4.86 20.79 11.75
N LEU A 687 3.93 20.44 10.85
CA LEU A 687 2.51 20.30 11.15
C LEU A 687 2.28 19.13 12.12
N ALA A 688 2.88 17.96 11.89
CA ALA A 688 2.76 16.83 12.80
C ALA A 688 3.21 17.19 14.23
N ALA A 689 4.33 17.90 14.38
CA ALA A 689 4.81 18.37 15.67
C ALA A 689 3.88 19.42 16.30
N GLN A 690 3.34 20.36 15.50
CA GLN A 690 2.42 21.40 15.96
C GLN A 690 1.07 20.83 16.44
N LEU A 691 0.60 19.75 15.81
CA LEU A 691 -0.72 19.18 16.07
C LEU A 691 -0.71 18.04 17.11
N ALA A 692 0.47 17.59 17.54
CA ALA A 692 0.63 16.52 18.51
C ALA A 692 -0.09 16.79 19.84
N GLY A 693 -0.58 15.72 20.49
CA GLY A 693 -1.32 15.82 21.75
C GLY A 693 -2.59 16.66 21.59
N THR A 694 -2.68 17.78 22.32
CA THR A 694 -3.80 18.74 22.21
C THR A 694 -3.52 19.88 21.23
N GLY A 695 -2.40 19.86 20.50
CA GLY A 695 -1.98 20.91 19.57
C GLY A 695 -2.96 21.17 18.43
N TRP A 696 -3.62 20.13 17.90
CA TRP A 696 -4.72 20.26 16.94
C TRP A 696 -5.86 21.16 17.44
N ASN A 697 -6.06 21.21 18.77
CA ASN A 697 -7.06 22.02 19.44
C ASN A 697 -6.49 23.41 19.82
N THR A 698 -5.31 23.48 20.44
CA THR A 698 -4.80 24.71 21.08
C THR A 698 -3.82 25.50 20.21
N ALA A 699 -3.06 24.83 19.35
CA ALA A 699 -1.98 25.43 18.56
C ALA A 699 -2.36 25.65 17.08
N ARG A 700 -3.50 25.10 16.61
CA ARG A 700 -3.96 25.24 15.22
C ARG A 700 -5.02 26.31 15.05
N ARG A 701 -4.76 27.28 14.17
CA ARG A 701 -5.67 28.39 13.82
C ARG A 701 -6.30 28.14 12.45
N VAL A 702 -7.58 27.73 12.46
CA VAL A 702 -8.35 27.44 11.24
C VAL A 702 -9.62 28.28 11.25
N ALA A 703 -9.90 28.96 10.15
CA ALA A 703 -11.11 29.77 9.96
C ALA A 703 -11.93 29.30 8.77
N THR A 704 -13.21 29.68 8.74
CA THR A 704 -14.13 29.47 7.63
C THR A 704 -15.09 30.67 7.53
N TRP A 705 -15.95 30.69 6.51
CA TRP A 705 -16.95 31.74 6.31
C TRP A 705 -18.35 31.19 6.53
N ASN A 706 -19.20 31.93 7.25
CA ASN A 706 -20.57 31.51 7.56
C ASN A 706 -21.64 32.13 6.65
N GLY A 707 -21.24 32.89 5.63
CA GLY A 707 -22.13 33.67 4.77
C GLY A 707 -22.09 35.17 5.04
N ALA A 708 -21.67 35.60 6.24
CA ALA A 708 -21.64 37.00 6.65
C ALA A 708 -20.34 37.45 7.35
N ASN A 709 -19.64 36.55 8.05
CA ASN A 709 -18.42 36.82 8.79
C ASN A 709 -17.44 35.65 8.73
N GLY A 710 -16.14 35.97 8.89
CA GLY A 710 -15.11 34.98 9.16
C GLY A 710 -15.28 34.42 10.58
N ILE A 711 -15.39 33.10 10.70
CA ILE A 711 -15.62 32.40 11.96
C ILE A 711 -14.54 31.33 12.21
N PRO A 712 -14.28 30.96 13.47
CA PRO A 712 -13.43 29.81 13.77
C PRO A 712 -14.01 28.53 13.15
N PHE A 713 -13.16 27.69 12.55
CA PHE A 713 -13.55 26.35 12.08
C PHE A 713 -13.68 25.41 13.29
N ARG A 714 -14.79 25.56 14.01
CA ARG A 714 -15.16 24.88 15.24
C ARG A 714 -16.62 24.49 15.13
N HIS A 715 -16.97 23.26 15.52
CA HIS A 715 -18.34 22.75 15.34
C HIS A 715 -19.41 23.71 15.89
N ALA A 716 -19.21 24.23 17.11
CA ALA A 716 -20.12 25.17 17.75
C ALA A 716 -20.23 26.55 17.08
N SER A 717 -19.29 26.92 16.19
CA SER A 717 -19.29 28.18 15.45
C SER A 717 -19.91 28.07 14.06
N LEU A 718 -20.09 26.84 13.54
CA LEU A 718 -20.61 26.60 12.20
C LEU A 718 -22.11 26.87 12.09
N THR A 719 -22.58 27.13 10.87
CA THR A 719 -24.03 27.18 10.58
C THR A 719 -24.64 25.77 10.62
N ALA A 720 -25.96 25.68 10.80
CA ALA A 720 -26.67 24.39 10.80
C ALA A 720 -26.44 23.58 9.50
N ALA A 721 -26.37 24.25 8.34
CA ALA A 721 -26.10 23.58 7.06
C ALA A 721 -24.66 23.03 6.97
N GLN A 722 -23.69 23.76 7.52
CA GLN A 722 -22.29 23.31 7.60
C GLN A 722 -22.14 22.14 8.57
N GLN A 723 -22.81 22.18 9.73
CA GLN A 723 -22.83 21.06 10.68
C GLN A 723 -23.44 19.80 10.05
N ALA A 724 -24.58 19.94 9.36
CA ALA A 724 -25.23 18.82 8.68
C ALA A 724 -24.34 18.18 7.60
N SER A 725 -23.52 18.98 6.90
CA SER A 725 -22.59 18.46 5.87
C SER A 725 -21.40 17.69 6.44
N LEU A 726 -21.13 17.79 7.75
CA LEU A 726 -20.03 17.10 8.44
C LEU A 726 -20.48 15.87 9.22
N ASN A 727 -21.78 15.60 9.32
CA ASN A 727 -22.29 14.38 9.92
C ASN A 727 -22.19 13.23 8.89
N THR A 728 -21.48 12.16 9.24
CA THR A 728 -20.98 11.18 8.27
C THR A 728 -21.82 9.90 8.21
N SER A 729 -22.09 9.36 7.01
CA SER A 729 -22.87 8.12 6.84
C SER A 729 -22.15 6.86 7.30
N TYR A 730 -20.82 6.87 7.40
CA TYR A 730 -20.03 5.74 7.90
C TYR A 730 -20.02 5.63 9.43
N ARG A 731 -20.76 6.50 10.15
CA ARG A 731 -21.18 6.32 11.54
C ARG A 731 -22.70 6.51 11.70
N PRO A 732 -23.55 5.70 11.03
CA PRO A 732 -24.96 6.01 10.80
C PRO A 732 -25.85 6.02 12.06
N LEU A 733 -25.33 5.56 13.20
CA LEU A 733 -26.07 5.45 14.47
C LEU A 733 -25.80 6.61 15.44
N VAL A 734 -24.92 7.55 15.10
CA VAL A 734 -24.51 8.66 15.98
C VAL A 734 -24.28 9.91 15.12
N ASP A 735 -24.74 11.08 15.57
CA ASP A 735 -24.30 12.36 15.00
C ASP A 735 -22.84 12.61 15.41
N ASP A 736 -21.93 12.49 14.44
CA ASP A 736 -20.50 12.55 14.67
C ASP A 736 -19.84 13.83 14.15
N GLY A 737 -20.62 14.84 13.75
CA GLY A 737 -20.09 16.05 13.10
C GLY A 737 -19.03 16.80 13.92
N ALA A 738 -19.10 16.74 15.25
CA ALA A 738 -18.09 17.32 16.13
C ALA A 738 -16.77 16.52 16.14
N ASP A 739 -16.85 15.19 16.22
CA ASP A 739 -15.69 14.29 16.13
C ASP A 739 -15.03 14.42 14.76
N TYR A 740 -15.85 14.47 13.70
CA TYR A 740 -15.37 14.58 12.33
C TYR A 740 -14.68 15.92 12.05
N LEU A 741 -15.22 17.02 12.58
CA LEU A 741 -14.54 18.32 12.50
C LEU A 741 -13.19 18.30 13.23
N ASN A 742 -13.09 17.63 14.37
CA ASN A 742 -11.82 17.46 15.07
C ASN A 742 -10.84 16.64 14.22
N TYR A 743 -11.32 15.57 13.57
CA TYR A 743 -10.54 14.81 12.60
C TYR A 743 -9.97 15.72 11.50
N LEU A 744 -10.80 16.55 10.84
CA LEU A 744 -10.33 17.51 9.81
C LEU A 744 -9.28 18.50 10.35
N ARG A 745 -9.38 18.87 11.65
CA ARG A 745 -8.38 19.73 12.32
C ARG A 745 -7.09 19.00 12.69
N GLY A 746 -7.02 17.68 12.57
CA GLY A 746 -5.83 16.87 12.79
C GLY A 746 -5.89 15.95 14.02
N GLU A 747 -7.05 15.79 14.65
CA GLU A 747 -7.29 14.79 15.69
C GLU A 747 -7.29 13.38 15.05
N ARG A 748 -6.71 12.37 15.71
CA ARG A 748 -6.48 11.03 15.13
C ARG A 748 -7.10 9.87 15.91
N THR A 749 -7.78 10.12 17.02
CA THR A 749 -8.31 9.09 17.93
C THR A 749 -9.29 8.16 17.24
N HIS A 750 -10.05 8.64 16.25
CA HIS A 750 -11.10 7.88 15.56
C HIS A 750 -10.67 7.31 14.19
N GLU A 751 -9.38 7.36 13.87
CA GLU A 751 -8.82 6.74 12.65
C GLU A 751 -8.86 5.19 12.72
N THR A 752 -8.99 4.52 11.57
CA THR A 752 -9.13 3.05 11.46
C THR A 752 -8.00 2.27 12.15
N ASP A 753 -6.80 2.85 12.22
CA ASP A 753 -5.60 2.28 12.83
C ASP A 753 -5.37 2.71 14.29
N SER A 754 -6.24 3.55 14.86
CA SER A 754 -6.12 4.05 16.23
C SER A 754 -6.03 2.92 17.25
N THR A 755 -5.14 3.02 18.23
CA THR A 755 -5.03 2.06 19.34
C THR A 755 -5.69 2.55 20.63
N VAL A 756 -6.35 3.71 20.59
CA VAL A 756 -6.95 4.35 21.78
C VAL A 756 -8.21 3.60 22.20
N THR A 757 -8.33 3.29 23.50
CA THR A 757 -9.51 2.66 24.09
C THR A 757 -10.74 3.55 23.90
N GLY A 758 -11.85 2.99 23.38
CA GLY A 758 -13.07 3.74 23.10
C GLY A 758 -13.10 4.45 21.74
N SER A 759 -12.06 4.30 20.92
CA SER A 759 -12.08 4.76 19.53
C SER A 759 -13.18 4.08 18.71
N SER A 760 -13.84 4.87 17.86
CA SER A 760 -14.80 4.34 16.87
C SER A 760 -14.13 3.68 15.66
N ARG A 761 -12.84 3.97 15.40
CA ARG A 761 -12.07 3.49 14.23
C ARG A 761 -12.80 3.69 12.89
N ALA A 762 -13.58 4.74 12.78
CA ALA A 762 -14.48 4.97 11.65
C ALA A 762 -13.85 5.80 10.54
N TYR A 763 -12.82 6.60 10.83
CA TYR A 763 -12.24 7.54 9.87
C TYR A 763 -11.01 6.95 9.18
N ARG A 764 -10.80 7.31 7.92
CA ARG A 764 -9.60 6.97 7.17
C ARG A 764 -8.33 7.27 7.97
N ALA A 765 -7.44 6.28 8.09
CA ALA A 765 -6.11 6.50 8.65
C ALA A 765 -5.28 7.40 7.72
N ARG A 766 -4.70 8.47 8.27
CA ARG A 766 -3.89 9.43 7.51
C ARG A 766 -2.41 9.22 7.76
N GLU A 767 -1.64 9.02 6.70
CA GLU A 767 -0.17 8.95 6.81
C GLU A 767 0.43 10.31 7.15
N ARG A 768 -0.11 11.38 6.56
CA ARG A 768 0.25 12.78 6.85
C ARG A 768 -1.00 13.64 6.98
N LEU A 769 -0.88 14.73 7.74
CA LEU A 769 -1.99 15.62 8.09
C LEU A 769 -2.26 16.72 7.05
N LEU A 770 -1.34 16.90 6.10
CA LEU A 770 -1.49 17.83 4.98
C LEU A 770 -2.02 17.06 3.76
N GLY A 771 -3.14 17.50 3.21
CA GLY A 771 -3.74 16.91 2.01
C GLY A 771 -2.89 17.12 0.76
N ASP A 772 -3.14 16.35 -0.30
CA ASP A 772 -2.40 16.46 -1.55
C ASP A 772 -2.42 17.87 -2.15
N ILE A 773 -1.29 18.27 -2.75
CA ILE A 773 -1.12 19.54 -3.44
C ILE A 773 -0.79 19.25 -4.90
N VAL A 774 -1.84 19.11 -5.71
CA VAL A 774 -1.70 18.76 -7.12
C VAL A 774 -1.51 19.98 -8.01
N GLY A 775 -2.56 20.80 -8.10
CA GLY A 775 -2.69 21.88 -9.08
C GLY A 775 -2.37 23.25 -8.49
N SER A 776 -2.23 23.32 -7.17
CA SER A 776 -1.82 24.53 -6.47
C SER A 776 -0.30 24.60 -6.40
N ALA A 777 0.26 25.78 -6.63
CA ALA A 777 1.67 26.05 -6.39
C ALA A 777 1.89 26.77 -5.06
N ALA A 778 3.04 26.54 -4.43
CA ALA A 778 3.46 27.30 -3.26
C ALA A 778 3.66 28.78 -3.65
N ARG A 779 2.93 29.70 -3.02
CA ARG A 779 2.98 31.14 -3.28
C ARG A 779 3.63 31.88 -2.10
N PRO A 780 4.93 32.18 -2.14
CA PRO A 780 5.56 33.04 -1.15
C PRO A 780 5.12 34.49 -1.34
N VAL A 781 4.71 35.14 -0.24
CA VAL A 781 4.37 36.56 -0.17
C VAL A 781 5.30 37.21 0.85
N GLY A 782 6.29 37.94 0.35
CA GLY A 782 7.26 38.71 1.12
C GLY A 782 6.90 40.21 1.21
N PRO A 783 7.89 41.09 1.42
CA PRO A 783 7.72 42.53 1.35
C PRO A 783 7.12 43.02 0.02
N PRO A 784 6.33 44.11 0.00
CA PRO A 784 5.81 44.68 -1.24
C PRO A 784 6.92 45.02 -2.24
N SER A 785 6.80 44.50 -3.47
CA SER A 785 7.88 44.54 -4.46
C SER A 785 7.41 44.88 -5.88
N LEU A 786 6.14 45.25 -6.07
CA LEU A 786 5.66 45.62 -7.40
C LEU A 786 6.38 46.89 -7.90
N PRO A 787 6.57 47.03 -9.22
CA PRO A 787 7.18 48.21 -9.82
C PRO A 787 6.15 49.34 -10.05
N LEU A 788 5.25 49.58 -9.10
CA LEU A 788 4.30 50.69 -9.19
C LEU A 788 4.98 51.98 -8.72
N VAL A 789 4.74 53.07 -9.45
CA VAL A 789 5.29 54.41 -9.18
C VAL A 789 4.18 55.37 -8.79
N ASP A 790 4.42 56.17 -7.75
CA ASP A 790 3.39 57.02 -7.13
C ASP A 790 2.76 58.05 -8.10
N ASP A 791 3.53 58.50 -9.09
CA ASP A 791 3.14 59.53 -10.06
C ASP A 791 2.26 59.01 -11.22
N LEU A 792 2.07 57.69 -11.34
CA LEU A 792 1.19 57.06 -12.34
C LEU A 792 -0.07 56.48 -11.69
N ASP A 793 -0.85 57.33 -11.01
CA ASP A 793 -2.10 56.97 -10.31
C ASP A 793 -1.98 55.91 -9.19
N ASN A 794 -0.76 55.61 -8.72
CA ASN A 794 -0.50 54.68 -7.61
C ASN A 794 0.00 55.42 -6.35
N THR A 795 -0.51 56.62 -6.10
CA THR A 795 -0.08 57.49 -5.00
C THR A 795 0.01 56.73 -3.66
N GLY A 796 1.10 56.90 -2.91
CA GLY A 796 1.30 56.29 -1.60
C GLY A 796 1.81 54.84 -1.60
N TYR A 797 2.08 54.26 -2.77
CA TYR A 797 2.64 52.90 -2.85
C TYR A 797 4.10 52.86 -2.35
N SER A 798 4.89 53.91 -2.61
CA SER A 798 6.24 54.05 -2.05
C SER A 798 6.25 53.96 -0.52
N THR A 799 5.34 54.69 0.14
CA THR A 799 5.16 54.67 1.60
C THR A 799 4.70 53.29 2.08
N PHE A 800 3.83 52.61 1.33
CA PHE A 800 3.42 51.24 1.62
C PHE A 800 4.61 50.26 1.56
N LYS A 801 5.46 50.35 0.53
CA LYS A 801 6.70 49.55 0.44
C LYS A 801 7.62 49.81 1.63
N ASP A 802 7.83 51.07 1.98
CA ASP A 802 8.70 51.43 3.11
C ASP A 802 8.17 50.96 4.45
N THR A 803 6.85 51.06 4.67
CA THR A 803 6.19 50.62 5.89
C THR A 803 6.31 49.10 6.08
N TYR A 804 6.17 48.33 5.01
CA TYR A 804 6.15 46.86 5.05
C TYR A 804 7.44 46.19 4.53
N LYS A 805 8.55 46.94 4.43
CA LYS A 805 9.84 46.43 3.93
C LYS A 805 10.41 45.26 4.74
N THR A 806 10.03 45.13 6.01
CA THR A 806 10.45 44.06 6.92
C THR A 806 9.38 42.98 7.13
N ARG A 807 8.32 42.97 6.31
CA ARG A 807 7.25 41.96 6.42
C ARG A 807 7.82 40.54 6.24
N PRO A 808 7.63 39.63 7.23
CA PRO A 808 8.05 38.25 7.10
C PRO A 808 7.41 37.57 5.88
N THR A 809 8.15 36.66 5.24
CA THR A 809 7.61 35.90 4.11
C THR A 809 6.66 34.82 4.62
N VAL A 810 5.46 34.76 4.04
CA VAL A 810 4.47 33.71 4.29
C VAL A 810 4.22 32.94 3.01
N VAL A 811 4.19 31.61 3.08
CA VAL A 811 3.99 30.73 1.93
C VAL A 811 2.56 30.22 1.95
N TYR A 812 1.77 30.59 0.95
CA TYR A 812 0.37 30.18 0.81
C TYR A 812 0.24 29.04 -0.19
N VAL A 813 -0.59 28.04 0.12
CA VAL A 813 -0.87 26.92 -0.79
C VAL A 813 -2.27 26.39 -0.57
N GLY A 814 -2.97 26.04 -1.65
CA GLY A 814 -4.21 25.27 -1.58
C GLY A 814 -3.90 23.79 -1.49
N ALA A 815 -4.50 23.08 -0.55
CA ALA A 815 -4.33 21.64 -0.37
C ALA A 815 -5.68 20.93 -0.33
N ASN A 816 -5.67 19.69 -0.77
CA ASN A 816 -6.88 18.91 -0.98
C ASN A 816 -7.48 18.31 0.31
N ASP A 817 -6.92 18.65 1.47
CA ASP A 817 -7.61 18.50 2.77
C ASP A 817 -8.73 19.55 2.98
N GLY A 818 -9.01 20.33 1.93
CA GLY A 818 -10.10 21.29 1.87
C GLY A 818 -9.69 22.69 2.34
N MET A 819 -8.39 22.95 2.50
CA MET A 819 -7.88 24.18 3.10
C MET A 819 -6.90 24.94 2.21
N VAL A 820 -6.83 26.26 2.40
CA VAL A 820 -5.67 27.06 2.03
C VAL A 820 -4.80 27.24 3.26
N HIS A 821 -3.54 26.82 3.20
CA HIS A 821 -2.58 26.90 4.29
C HIS A 821 -1.64 28.09 4.12
N ALA A 822 -1.21 28.67 5.24
CA ALA A 822 -0.19 29.71 5.32
C ALA A 822 0.95 29.24 6.22
N PHE A 823 2.14 29.01 5.66
CA PHE A 823 3.32 28.58 6.38
C PHE A 823 4.32 29.72 6.57
N ASN A 824 5.05 29.70 7.69
CA ASN A 824 6.17 30.61 7.91
C ASN A 824 7.31 30.31 6.92
N GLY A 825 7.59 31.25 6.02
CA GLY A 825 8.59 31.13 4.96
C GLY A 825 10.03 31.35 5.42
N ALA A 826 10.30 31.59 6.71
CA ALA A 826 11.67 31.66 7.21
C ALA A 826 12.44 30.35 6.91
N LEU A 827 13.70 30.46 6.51
CA LEU A 827 14.57 29.30 6.25
C LEU A 827 15.28 28.80 7.53
N THR A 828 15.32 29.63 8.57
CA THR A 828 16.02 29.34 9.83
C THR A 828 15.15 29.73 11.02
N GLY A 829 15.50 29.20 12.20
CA GLY A 829 14.75 29.43 13.45
C GLY A 829 13.70 28.35 13.72
N ALA A 830 13.28 28.25 14.99
CA ALA A 830 12.39 27.18 15.46
C ALA A 830 11.02 27.19 14.77
N THR A 831 10.53 28.38 14.39
CA THR A 831 9.21 28.58 13.78
C THR A 831 9.20 28.49 12.26
N ALA A 832 10.35 28.26 11.61
CA ALA A 832 10.46 28.03 10.18
C ALA A 832 9.59 26.83 9.76
N GLY A 833 8.77 27.02 8.71
CA GLY A 833 7.86 26.01 8.18
C GLY A 833 6.63 25.69 9.04
N GLN A 834 6.40 26.38 10.17
CA GLN A 834 5.18 26.20 10.98
C GLN A 834 3.93 26.75 10.27
N GLU A 835 2.79 26.09 10.44
CA GLU A 835 1.49 26.57 9.94
C GLU A 835 1.04 27.75 10.81
N LEU A 836 0.93 28.93 10.21
CA LEU A 836 0.49 30.16 10.86
C LEU A 836 -1.03 30.26 10.92
N PHE A 837 -1.68 29.80 9.85
CA PHE A 837 -3.12 29.93 9.63
C PHE A 837 -3.58 28.97 8.52
N ALA A 838 -4.83 28.52 8.59
CA ALA A 838 -5.51 27.84 7.49
C ALA A 838 -6.95 28.35 7.31
N TYR A 839 -7.44 28.33 6.08
CA TYR A 839 -8.80 28.74 5.73
C TYR A 839 -9.55 27.64 4.98
N VAL A 840 -10.75 27.30 5.45
CA VAL A 840 -11.65 26.33 4.83
C VAL A 840 -12.74 27.07 4.04
N PRO A 841 -12.75 27.02 2.70
CA PRO A 841 -13.76 27.67 1.88
C PRO A 841 -15.15 27.06 2.09
N SER A 842 -16.20 27.87 2.26
CA SER A 842 -17.55 27.37 2.54
C SER A 842 -18.10 26.32 1.55
N PRO A 843 -17.83 26.39 0.22
CA PRO A 843 -18.34 25.38 -0.70
C PRO A 843 -17.75 23.98 -0.51
N THR A 844 -16.56 23.84 0.09
CA THR A 844 -15.96 22.51 0.27
C THR A 844 -16.77 21.64 1.22
N PHE A 845 -17.60 22.21 2.09
CA PHE A 845 -18.50 21.45 2.96
C PHE A 845 -19.48 20.58 2.16
N ALA A 846 -20.16 21.18 1.17
CA ALA A 846 -21.22 20.51 0.42
C ALA A 846 -20.72 19.79 -0.84
N GLY A 847 -19.53 20.17 -1.32
CA GLY A 847 -19.02 19.75 -2.62
C GLY A 847 -19.74 20.44 -3.80
N PRO A 848 -19.21 20.31 -5.02
CA PRO A 848 -19.76 20.99 -6.20
C PRO A 848 -21.02 20.32 -6.80
N SER A 849 -21.45 19.15 -6.31
CA SER A 849 -22.60 18.41 -6.86
C SER A 849 -23.95 19.12 -6.66
N SER A 850 -24.89 18.86 -7.60
CA SER A 850 -26.30 19.20 -7.45
C SER A 850 -27.15 17.95 -7.75
N PRO A 851 -27.87 17.37 -6.76
CA PRO A 851 -27.92 17.77 -5.34
C PRO A 851 -26.56 17.63 -4.63
N SER A 852 -26.36 18.34 -3.52
CA SER A 852 -25.11 18.32 -2.75
C SER A 852 -24.75 16.92 -2.26
N MET A 853 -23.49 16.52 -2.40
CA MET A 853 -22.98 15.20 -1.98
C MET A 853 -21.68 15.34 -1.15
N PRO A 854 -21.79 15.80 0.11
CA PRO A 854 -20.63 16.04 0.98
C PRO A 854 -19.67 14.85 1.11
N GLU A 855 -20.21 13.63 1.06
CA GLU A 855 -19.48 12.37 1.27
C GLU A 855 -18.75 11.86 0.01
N VAL A 856 -19.10 12.42 -1.15
CA VAL A 856 -18.47 12.06 -2.42
C VAL A 856 -17.42 13.12 -2.78
N ASN A 857 -17.81 14.39 -2.81
CA ASN A 857 -16.94 15.46 -3.29
C ASN A 857 -16.95 16.72 -2.40
N GLY A 858 -17.29 16.56 -1.12
CA GLY A 858 -17.12 17.57 -0.08
C GLY A 858 -16.18 17.11 1.03
N LEU A 859 -16.13 17.88 2.12
CA LEU A 859 -15.25 17.60 3.26
C LEU A 859 -15.53 16.24 3.92
N ALA A 860 -16.76 15.72 3.86
CA ALA A 860 -17.09 14.42 4.45
C ALA A 860 -16.46 13.23 3.71
N ALA A 861 -16.06 13.41 2.45
CA ALA A 861 -15.33 12.37 1.72
C ALA A 861 -13.95 12.07 2.35
N LEU A 862 -13.26 13.08 2.89
CA LEU A 862 -11.84 13.00 3.29
C LEU A 862 -11.54 11.97 4.39
N GLY A 863 -12.52 11.62 5.22
CA GLY A 863 -12.41 10.61 6.25
C GLY A 863 -13.11 9.30 5.93
N ASN A 864 -13.65 9.13 4.73
CA ASN A 864 -14.20 7.84 4.31
C ASN A 864 -13.06 6.81 4.18
N PRO A 865 -13.12 5.63 4.83
CA PRO A 865 -12.12 4.57 4.66
C PRO A 865 -11.96 4.09 3.22
N ASP A 866 -13.03 4.18 2.41
CA ASP A 866 -13.05 3.91 0.97
C ASP A 866 -12.85 5.18 0.13
N TYR A 867 -12.10 6.17 0.66
CA TYR A 867 -11.89 7.47 0.02
C TYR A 867 -11.53 7.36 -1.46
N ASP A 868 -12.45 7.82 -2.30
CA ASP A 868 -12.19 8.12 -3.71
C ASP A 868 -11.83 9.60 -3.83
N HIS A 869 -10.78 9.88 -4.58
CA HIS A 869 -10.19 11.20 -4.59
C HIS A 869 -10.97 12.15 -5.51
N HIS A 870 -11.38 13.28 -4.94
CA HIS A 870 -11.90 14.43 -5.68
C HIS A 870 -11.12 15.68 -5.31
N TYR A 871 -11.04 16.63 -6.25
CA TYR A 871 -10.45 17.93 -5.96
C TYR A 871 -11.39 18.77 -5.08
N LEU A 872 -10.83 19.44 -4.07
CA LEU A 872 -11.49 20.41 -3.20
C LEU A 872 -10.85 21.80 -3.36
N VAL A 873 -9.63 21.98 -2.86
CA VAL A 873 -8.89 23.25 -2.97
C VAL A 873 -7.65 23.02 -3.82
N ASN A 874 -7.78 23.27 -5.12
CA ASN A 874 -6.74 22.96 -6.10
C ASN A 874 -6.16 24.20 -6.82
N GLY A 875 -6.69 25.40 -6.58
CA GLY A 875 -6.20 26.63 -7.20
C GLY A 875 -4.91 27.14 -6.56
N THR A 876 -3.98 27.64 -7.37
CA THR A 876 -2.81 28.39 -6.89
C THR A 876 -3.25 29.75 -6.35
N PRO A 877 -2.97 30.09 -5.08
CA PRO A 877 -3.22 31.44 -4.58
C PRO A 877 -2.37 32.47 -5.34
N THR A 878 -2.97 33.60 -5.69
CA THR A 878 -2.25 34.77 -6.22
C THR A 878 -2.25 35.89 -5.19
N ASN A 879 -1.33 36.83 -5.30
CA ASN A 879 -1.31 38.01 -4.43
C ASN A 879 -1.17 39.28 -5.27
N HIS A 880 -1.88 40.34 -4.86
CA HIS A 880 -1.84 41.65 -5.48
C HIS A 880 -1.84 42.72 -4.41
N ASP A 881 -1.07 43.79 -4.60
CA ASP A 881 -1.22 44.98 -3.78
C ASP A 881 -2.27 45.88 -4.44
N VAL A 882 -3.27 46.29 -3.66
CA VAL A 882 -4.45 47.02 -4.13
C VAL A 882 -4.71 48.20 -3.19
N ASP A 883 -5.01 49.36 -3.76
CA ASP A 883 -5.52 50.50 -3.00
C ASP A 883 -7.05 50.44 -2.92
N PHE A 884 -7.59 50.06 -1.75
CA PHE A 884 -9.03 49.96 -1.55
C PHE A 884 -9.78 51.30 -1.62
N THR A 885 -9.09 52.44 -1.53
CA THR A 885 -9.75 53.73 -1.80
C THR A 885 -9.92 54.02 -3.28
N ARG A 886 -9.12 53.40 -4.14
CA ARG A 886 -9.15 53.59 -5.61
C ARG A 886 -9.72 52.38 -6.36
N THR A 887 -10.45 51.51 -5.68
CA THR A 887 -11.20 50.42 -6.31
C THR A 887 -12.63 50.84 -6.67
N TRP A 888 -13.20 50.18 -7.67
CA TRP A 888 -14.61 50.33 -8.05
C TRP A 888 -15.51 49.66 -7.00
N ASN A 889 -16.45 50.41 -6.43
CA ASN A 889 -17.37 49.91 -5.40
C ASN A 889 -18.74 49.45 -5.93
N GLY A 890 -18.89 49.32 -7.26
CA GLY A 890 -20.18 49.02 -7.90
C GLY A 890 -20.85 50.24 -8.54
N SER A 891 -20.47 51.47 -8.17
CA SER A 891 -21.06 52.71 -8.73
C SER A 891 -20.05 53.79 -9.11
N ALA A 892 -18.93 53.91 -8.40
CA ALA A 892 -17.85 54.85 -8.70
C ALA A 892 -16.50 54.29 -8.25
N ILE A 893 -15.41 54.86 -8.78
CA ILE A 893 -14.07 54.70 -8.19
C ILE A 893 -14.03 55.60 -6.95
N GLY A 894 -13.61 55.05 -5.81
CA GLY A 894 -13.48 55.84 -4.59
C GLY A 894 -12.46 56.98 -4.72
N THR A 895 -12.61 58.01 -3.90
CA THR A 895 -11.69 59.15 -3.80
C THR A 895 -11.30 59.34 -2.34
N GLY A 896 -10.00 59.45 -2.03
CA GLY A 896 -9.53 59.59 -0.66
C GLY A 896 -8.02 59.36 -0.48
N ALA A 897 -7.58 59.28 0.78
CA ALA A 897 -6.21 58.96 1.13
C ALA A 897 -5.88 57.50 0.76
N PRO A 898 -4.71 57.20 0.17
CA PRO A 898 -4.36 55.85 -0.27
C PRO A 898 -4.47 54.81 0.86
N ASN A 899 -5.12 53.67 0.58
CA ASN A 899 -5.30 52.56 1.52
C ASN A 899 -4.80 51.26 0.86
N TRP A 900 -3.49 51.19 0.66
CA TRP A 900 -2.80 50.03 0.11
C TRP A 900 -2.87 48.82 1.04
N ARG A 901 -3.26 47.68 0.47
CA ARG A 901 -3.34 46.37 1.13
C ARG A 901 -2.79 45.30 0.19
N SER A 902 -2.17 44.24 0.74
CA SER A 902 -1.88 43.03 -0.03
C SER A 902 -3.07 42.07 0.08
N LEU A 903 -3.73 41.81 -1.04
CA LEU A 903 -4.83 40.86 -1.19
C LEU A 903 -4.27 39.51 -1.65
N LEU A 904 -4.74 38.42 -1.04
CA LEU A 904 -4.50 37.06 -1.50
C LEU A 904 -5.76 36.54 -2.18
N ILE A 905 -5.70 36.11 -3.43
CA ILE A 905 -6.87 35.57 -4.14
C ILE A 905 -6.68 34.07 -4.30
N GLY A 906 -7.58 33.30 -3.71
CA GLY A 906 -7.60 31.83 -3.81
C GLY A 906 -8.70 31.36 -4.75
N GLY A 907 -8.65 30.08 -5.14
CA GLY A 907 -9.72 29.46 -5.89
C GLY A 907 -9.76 27.96 -5.65
N LEU A 908 -10.93 27.35 -5.84
CA LEU A 908 -11.09 25.89 -5.72
C LEU A 908 -10.50 25.17 -6.94
N GLY A 909 -10.35 25.87 -8.07
CA GLY A 909 -9.83 25.31 -9.30
C GLY A 909 -10.74 24.17 -9.79
N LYS A 910 -10.20 22.95 -9.83
CA LYS A 910 -10.97 21.75 -10.20
C LYS A 910 -11.99 21.31 -9.16
N GLY A 911 -11.92 21.80 -7.92
CA GLY A 911 -12.85 21.42 -6.86
C GLY A 911 -14.15 22.22 -6.79
N GLY A 912 -14.35 23.19 -7.70
CA GLY A 912 -15.60 23.93 -7.81
C GLY A 912 -15.45 25.34 -8.39
N ALA A 913 -16.58 26.00 -8.65
CA ALA A 913 -16.62 27.37 -9.15
C ALA A 913 -16.68 28.37 -7.97
N LEU A 914 -15.52 28.88 -7.53
CA LEU A 914 -15.44 30.01 -6.59
C LEU A 914 -14.09 30.73 -6.70
N VAL A 915 -14.12 32.07 -6.60
CA VAL A 915 -12.96 32.94 -6.34
C VAL A 915 -13.05 33.43 -4.89
N LEU A 916 -11.97 33.28 -4.14
CA LEU A 916 -11.85 33.68 -2.73
C LEU A 916 -11.06 34.98 -2.63
N CYS A 917 -11.67 36.02 -2.09
CA CYS A 917 -10.99 37.24 -1.63
C CYS A 917 -11.20 37.34 -0.10
N PRO A 918 -10.16 37.16 0.73
CA PRO A 918 -10.23 37.31 2.18
C PRO A 918 -10.34 38.77 2.62
#